data_AF-A0A644XJT8-F1
#
_entry.id   AF-A0A644XJT8-F1
#
_cell.length_a   1.000
_cell.length_b   1.000
_cell.length_c   1.000
_cell.angle_alpha   90.00
_cell.angle_beta   90.00
_cell.angle_gamma   90.00
#
_symmetry.space_group_name_H-M   'P 1'
#
loop_
_entity.id
_entity.type
_entity.pdbx_description
1 polymer ?
#
loop_
_entity_poly.entity_id
_entity_poly.type
_entity_poly.pdbx_seq_one_letter_code
_entity_poly.pdbx_strand_id
1 'polypeptide(L)'
;MDKVDEQNTFFVNNSKEAICELAIEEDISIKDRFINVLSDLNVCSQKGLVERFDNTIGSGTVLMPFGGKYQSTPAQGMVAKIPVLGGETNTSTIMTYGYNPKIGKWSPFHGALYAVVESVCKVVAIGGNYSSIRLTLQEYFEKLGDNPTKWGKPFAALLGAYYAQNRLEIPAIGGKDSMSGTFKDIDVPPTLVSFAVDTVDAKHVMSPEFKKSNSQVIMLCTDRLENDVLDFELLKKNLNKVTELIHNKQVLSTYALGFGGICEAISKMAFGNKIGFEFTEGIENLFEAKYGNLVLELADSNLDILDGYNYVVLGKTIEKPSIMVDEEEILLDELYKAHCKTLEPIFPTKVSILKDKIETISFINQGEDKKSSITIAKPRVFVPAFPGTNCEYDSARAFEKAGAHANIKVFKNLTDRDVEDSINEIVNEIKKSQIIMLPGGFSAGDEPDGSAKFIATVFRNPKVAEAVQEFLTKQDGLMLGICNGFQALIKLGLVPYGEIRETSEDAPTLTYNNIGRHQSKIVRTRVASNKSPWLTRTEVGDTHSIAISHGEGKFVANEEVMKQLIANGQIATQYVDYDNNPTYDIEFNPNGSCYAVEGITSLDGRILGKMGHSERVGEHVIKNILGEKDQKIFESGVKYFG
;
A
#
# COMPACT_ATOMS: atom_id res chain seq x y z
N MET A 1 -22.70 19.87 40.72
CA MET A 1 -21.96 20.38 39.55
C MET A 1 -22.99 21.01 38.66
N ASP A 2 -23.01 22.34 38.58
CA ASP A 2 -23.86 23.04 37.62
C ASP A 2 -23.45 22.60 36.21
N LYS A 3 -24.42 22.34 35.34
CA LYS A 3 -24.15 22.05 33.93
C LYS A 3 -23.35 23.22 33.36
N VAL A 4 -22.22 22.93 32.72
CA VAL A 4 -21.46 23.94 31.96
C VAL A 4 -22.44 24.56 30.96
N ASP A 5 -22.55 25.88 30.95
CA ASP A 5 -23.30 26.62 29.93
C ASP A 5 -22.52 26.52 28.62
N GLU A 6 -22.77 25.44 27.88
CA GLU A 6 -22.07 25.12 26.63
C GLU A 6 -22.17 26.28 25.63
N GLN A 7 -23.30 26.98 25.60
CA GLN A 7 -23.59 28.08 24.68
C GLN A 7 -22.68 29.28 24.92
N ASN A 8 -22.53 29.69 26.18
CA ASN A 8 -21.66 30.81 26.53
C ASN A 8 -20.17 30.43 26.67
N THR A 9 -19.85 29.14 26.76
CA THR A 9 -18.46 28.69 26.97
C THR A 9 -17.75 28.30 25.68
N PHE A 10 -18.42 27.60 24.76
CA PHE A 10 -17.80 27.08 23.53
C PHE A 10 -18.28 27.76 22.24
N PHE A 11 -19.41 28.46 22.28
CA PHE A 11 -20.12 28.92 21.08
C PHE A 11 -20.25 30.45 20.99
N VAL A 12 -19.52 31.21 21.81
CA VAL A 12 -19.52 32.69 21.74
C VAL A 12 -18.76 33.17 20.51
N ASN A 13 -19.48 33.89 19.65
CA ASN A 13 -19.12 34.26 18.29
C ASN A 13 -18.19 35.50 18.23
N ASN A 14 -17.02 35.42 18.87
CA ASN A 14 -16.01 36.50 18.86
C ASN A 14 -14.86 36.20 17.89
N SER A 15 -15.17 35.96 16.60
CA SER A 15 -14.34 36.20 15.41
C SER A 15 -14.81 35.32 14.25
N LYS A 16 -15.53 35.92 13.29
CA LYS A 16 -15.88 35.27 12.01
C LYS A 16 -14.66 35.04 11.09
N GLU A 17 -13.48 35.55 11.44
CA GLU A 17 -12.26 35.54 10.60
C GLU A 17 -11.30 34.36 10.84
N ALA A 18 -11.72 33.29 11.51
CA ALA A 18 -10.81 32.17 11.84
C ALA A 18 -11.34 30.77 11.47
N ILE A 19 -12.36 30.68 10.60
CA ILE A 19 -12.78 29.40 10.01
C ILE A 19 -11.76 29.04 8.93
N CYS A 20 -10.70 28.34 9.30
CA CYS A 20 -10.02 27.32 8.48
C CYS A 20 -9.80 27.60 6.98
N GLU A 21 -9.63 28.86 6.57
CA GLU A 21 -9.27 29.19 5.20
C GLU A 21 -7.78 28.90 5.04
N LEU A 22 -7.45 28.05 4.07
CA LEU A 22 -6.16 28.19 3.40
C LEU A 22 -6.05 29.67 3.01
N ALA A 23 -5.02 30.37 3.47
CA ALA A 23 -4.75 31.73 3.05
C ALA A 23 -4.37 31.71 1.56
N ILE A 24 -5.37 31.61 0.71
CA ILE A 24 -5.26 31.61 -0.75
C ILE A 24 -5.67 33.01 -1.13
N GLU A 25 -4.75 33.77 -1.73
CA GLU A 25 -5.07 35.07 -2.31
C GLU A 25 -6.22 34.89 -3.32
N GLU A 26 -7.27 35.70 -3.22
CA GLU A 26 -8.41 35.60 -4.14
C GLU A 26 -8.09 36.17 -5.52
N ASP A 27 -7.04 37.01 -5.62
CA ASP A 27 -6.62 37.72 -6.84
C ASP A 27 -5.70 36.91 -7.78
N ILE A 28 -5.51 35.61 -7.54
CA ILE A 28 -4.68 34.72 -8.40
C ILE A 28 -5.54 33.78 -9.25
N SER A 29 -4.97 33.26 -10.34
CA SER A 29 -5.65 32.35 -11.26
C SER A 29 -6.21 31.10 -10.55
N ILE A 30 -7.30 30.51 -11.06
CA ILE A 30 -7.85 29.28 -10.45
C ILE A 30 -6.81 28.15 -10.45
N LYS A 31 -6.00 28.04 -11.50
CA LYS A 31 -4.82 27.15 -11.53
C LYS A 31 -3.87 27.36 -10.36
N ASP A 32 -3.47 28.60 -10.08
CA ASP A 32 -2.52 28.89 -8.99
C ASP A 32 -3.14 28.58 -7.63
N ARG A 33 -4.45 28.79 -7.46
CA ARG A 33 -5.19 28.39 -6.25
C ARG A 33 -5.15 26.87 -6.05
N PHE A 34 -5.39 26.07 -7.09
CA PHE A 34 -5.24 24.61 -7.05
C PHE A 34 -3.81 24.18 -6.65
N ILE A 35 -2.80 24.79 -7.26
CA ILE A 35 -1.39 24.52 -6.97
C ILE A 35 -1.07 24.82 -5.49
N ASN A 36 -1.55 25.95 -4.96
CA ASN A 36 -1.34 26.33 -3.57
C ASN A 36 -1.96 25.31 -2.60
N VAL A 37 -3.20 24.88 -2.83
CA VAL A 37 -3.86 23.85 -2.01
C VAL A 37 -3.08 22.55 -2.05
N LEU A 38 -2.71 22.06 -3.24
CA LEU A 38 -2.01 20.79 -3.39
C LEU A 38 -0.59 20.80 -2.83
N SER A 39 0.01 21.99 -2.67
CA SER A 39 1.34 22.17 -2.11
C SER A 39 1.35 22.34 -0.58
N ASP A 40 0.20 22.60 0.06
CA ASP A 40 0.12 22.72 1.53
C ASP A 40 0.50 21.39 2.20
N LEU A 41 1.20 21.46 3.33
CA LEU A 41 1.69 20.28 4.06
C LEU A 41 0.59 19.33 4.51
N ASN A 42 -0.65 19.81 4.72
CA ASN A 42 -1.80 18.98 5.07
C ASN A 42 -2.39 18.25 3.86
N VAL A 43 -2.04 18.65 2.63
CA VAL A 43 -2.62 18.13 1.39
C VAL A 43 -1.61 17.38 0.54
N CYS A 44 -0.36 17.85 0.49
CA CYS A 44 0.70 17.37 -0.40
C CYS A 44 0.98 15.86 -0.27
N SER A 45 1.63 15.30 -1.28
CA SER A 45 1.86 13.86 -1.38
C SER A 45 2.84 13.38 -0.32
N GLN A 46 2.45 12.33 0.41
CA GLN A 46 3.32 11.64 1.37
C GLN A 46 3.94 10.36 0.77
N LYS A 47 3.85 10.18 -0.56
CA LYS A 47 4.23 8.93 -1.24
C LYS A 47 5.63 8.45 -0.91
N GLY A 48 6.62 9.33 -0.98
CA GLY A 48 8.02 8.96 -0.68
C GLY A 48 8.25 8.50 0.77
N LEU A 49 7.45 8.97 1.74
CA LEU A 49 7.50 8.50 3.12
C LEU A 49 6.82 7.14 3.24
N VAL A 50 5.62 7.00 2.68
CA VAL A 50 4.80 5.77 2.75
C VAL A 50 5.48 4.58 2.08
N GLU A 51 6.13 4.78 0.94
CA GLU A 51 6.88 3.72 0.22
C GLU A 51 8.05 3.15 1.05
N ARG A 52 8.46 3.79 2.15
CA ARG A 52 9.50 3.27 3.05
C ARG A 52 9.02 2.11 3.90
N PHE A 53 7.71 1.90 4.00
CA PHE A 53 7.09 0.87 4.84
C PHE A 53 6.39 -0.18 3.97
N ASP A 54 6.49 -1.45 4.34
CA ASP A 54 5.78 -2.54 3.66
C ASP A 54 4.27 -2.38 3.85
N ASN A 55 3.51 -2.50 2.77
CA ASN A 55 2.04 -2.41 2.78
C ASN A 55 1.38 -3.70 2.26
N THR A 56 2.10 -4.80 2.14
CA THR A 56 1.64 -6.01 1.42
C THR A 56 1.92 -7.31 2.15
N ILE A 57 2.82 -7.30 3.14
CA ILE A 57 3.09 -8.45 4.02
C ILE A 57 1.81 -9.00 4.67
N GLY A 58 1.70 -10.33 4.76
CA GLY A 58 0.54 -11.05 5.29
C GLY A 58 -0.57 -11.29 4.26
N SER A 59 -0.40 -10.81 3.02
CA SER A 59 -1.35 -10.94 1.91
C SER A 59 -2.76 -10.47 2.27
N GLY A 60 -2.86 -9.50 3.19
CA GLY A 60 -4.11 -9.02 3.75
C GLY A 60 -4.56 -7.66 3.23
N THR A 61 -3.67 -6.87 2.65
CA THR A 61 -3.99 -5.49 2.25
C THR A 61 -5.03 -5.46 1.15
N VAL A 62 -6.19 -4.86 1.44
CA VAL A 62 -7.28 -4.68 0.47
C VAL A 62 -6.99 -3.45 -0.39
N LEU A 63 -6.63 -2.32 0.24
CA LEU A 63 -6.28 -1.08 -0.45
C LEU A 63 -4.80 -0.77 -0.27
N MET A 64 -4.05 -0.71 -1.37
CA MET A 64 -2.73 -0.09 -1.35
C MET A 64 -2.86 1.40 -0.97
N PRO A 65 -1.87 1.99 -0.27
CA PRO A 65 -1.95 3.39 0.13
C PRO A 65 -2.11 4.38 -1.04
N PHE A 66 -1.67 4.00 -2.24
CA PHE A 66 -1.90 4.77 -3.46
C PHE A 66 -2.53 3.87 -4.53
N GLY A 67 -3.73 4.22 -4.96
CA GLY A 67 -4.54 3.48 -5.92
C GLY A 67 -4.47 4.01 -7.36
N GLY A 68 -5.15 3.27 -8.24
CA GLY A 68 -5.24 3.51 -9.67
C GLY A 68 -4.07 2.93 -10.46
N LYS A 69 -4.19 2.96 -11.79
CA LYS A 69 -3.17 2.50 -12.74
C LYS A 69 -1.79 3.07 -12.40
N TYR A 70 -1.72 4.36 -12.10
CA TYR A 70 -0.49 5.14 -11.86
C TYR A 70 -0.07 5.20 -10.38
N GLN A 71 -0.84 4.59 -9.46
CA GLN A 71 -0.56 4.62 -8.02
C GLN A 71 -0.34 6.05 -7.51
N SER A 72 -1.26 6.94 -7.84
CA SER A 72 -1.14 8.39 -7.61
C SER A 72 -2.27 8.97 -6.75
N THR A 73 -3.36 8.21 -6.53
CA THR A 73 -4.47 8.62 -5.67
C THR A 73 -4.30 8.04 -4.28
N PRO A 74 -4.08 8.86 -3.23
CA PRO A 74 -3.96 8.34 -1.86
C PRO A 74 -5.28 7.77 -1.37
N ALA A 75 -5.24 6.60 -0.72
CA ALA A 75 -6.38 6.06 0.02
C ALA A 75 -6.68 6.91 1.27
N GLN A 76 -7.95 7.01 1.66
CA GLN A 76 -8.35 7.78 2.84
C GLN A 76 -8.21 7.01 4.17
N GLY A 77 -7.74 5.77 4.12
CA GLY A 77 -7.55 4.91 5.27
C GLY A 77 -6.91 3.58 4.88
N MET A 78 -6.46 2.84 5.88
CA MET A 78 -5.96 1.49 5.73
C MET A 78 -7.12 0.52 5.70
N VAL A 79 -7.07 -0.47 4.81
CA VAL A 79 -8.01 -1.60 4.80
C VAL A 79 -7.25 -2.91 4.64
N ALA A 80 -7.41 -3.82 5.60
CA ALA A 80 -6.73 -5.11 5.58
C ALA A 80 -7.66 -6.25 6.05
N LYS A 81 -7.59 -7.39 5.38
CA LYS A 81 -8.31 -8.63 5.73
C LYS A 81 -7.83 -9.12 7.10
N ILE A 82 -8.76 -9.64 7.92
CA ILE A 82 -8.39 -10.27 9.19
C ILE A 82 -7.61 -11.56 8.89
N PRO A 83 -6.42 -11.76 9.46
CA PRO A 83 -5.65 -12.97 9.23
C PRO A 83 -6.34 -14.18 9.87
N VAL A 84 -6.60 -15.21 9.06
CA VAL A 84 -7.16 -16.49 9.51
C VAL A 84 -6.18 -17.60 9.10
N LEU A 85 -5.65 -18.33 10.08
CA LEU A 85 -4.76 -19.46 9.82
C LEU A 85 -5.57 -20.64 9.25
N GLY A 86 -5.09 -21.23 8.15
CA GLY A 86 -5.75 -22.37 7.50
C GLY A 86 -7.04 -22.05 6.76
N GLY A 87 -7.37 -20.77 6.56
CA GLY A 87 -8.58 -20.34 5.86
C GLY A 87 -8.46 -18.98 5.18
N GLU A 88 -9.53 -18.58 4.51
CA GLU A 88 -9.70 -17.25 3.92
C GLU A 88 -10.93 -16.57 4.54
N THR A 89 -10.93 -15.25 4.62
CA THR A 89 -12.07 -14.44 5.07
C THR A 89 -12.16 -13.18 4.23
N ASN A 90 -13.36 -12.64 3.99
CA ASN A 90 -13.53 -11.31 3.41
C ASN A 90 -13.73 -10.23 4.48
N THR A 91 -13.91 -10.61 5.75
CA THR A 91 -13.94 -9.64 6.84
C THR A 91 -12.60 -8.93 6.93
N SER A 92 -12.66 -7.61 6.80
CA SER A 92 -11.52 -6.70 6.77
C SER A 92 -11.70 -5.63 7.83
N THR A 93 -10.60 -5.11 8.36
CA THR A 93 -10.59 -3.94 9.24
C THR A 93 -10.36 -2.70 8.40
N ILE A 94 -11.08 -1.63 8.73
CA ILE A 94 -10.83 -0.27 8.25
C ILE A 94 -10.18 0.48 9.41
N MET A 95 -9.14 1.26 9.13
CA MET A 95 -8.59 2.23 10.08
C MET A 95 -8.35 3.56 9.38
N THR A 96 -8.93 4.63 9.91
CA THR A 96 -8.77 6.00 9.42
C THR A 96 -8.36 6.92 10.57
N TYR A 97 -8.02 8.16 10.23
CA TYR A 97 -7.75 9.20 11.22
C TYR A 97 -8.28 10.57 10.77
N GLY A 98 -8.50 11.44 11.75
CA GLY A 98 -8.86 12.84 11.54
C GLY A 98 -8.11 13.73 12.53
N TYR A 99 -7.64 14.87 12.03
CA TYR A 99 -6.98 15.91 12.81
C TYR A 99 -6.64 17.11 11.92
N ASN A 100 -6.84 18.32 12.44
CA ASN A 100 -6.40 19.56 11.80
C ASN A 100 -5.74 20.48 12.83
N PRO A 101 -4.42 20.78 12.69
CA PRO A 101 -3.70 21.61 13.63
C PRO A 101 -4.14 23.08 13.64
N LYS A 102 -4.64 23.61 12.50
CA LYS A 102 -5.11 25.00 12.41
C LYS A 102 -6.41 25.17 13.19
N ILE A 103 -7.35 24.24 13.03
CA ILE A 103 -8.62 24.24 13.78
C ILE A 103 -8.35 23.98 15.26
N GLY A 104 -7.53 22.99 15.61
CA GLY A 104 -7.20 22.70 17.01
C GLY A 104 -6.57 23.88 17.75
N LYS A 105 -5.79 24.70 17.04
CA LYS A 105 -5.22 25.94 17.59
C LYS A 105 -6.25 27.06 17.74
N TRP A 106 -7.19 27.21 16.79
CA TRP A 106 -8.27 28.18 16.87
C TRP A 106 -9.25 27.83 18.00
N SER A 107 -9.77 26.61 17.98
CA SER A 107 -10.73 26.10 18.95
C SER A 107 -10.47 24.62 19.20
N PRO A 108 -9.89 24.23 20.36
CA PRO A 108 -9.68 22.83 20.70
C PRO A 108 -10.97 21.99 20.67
N PHE A 109 -12.11 22.59 21.04
CA PHE A 109 -13.43 21.97 20.93
C PHE A 109 -13.76 21.59 19.49
N HIS A 110 -13.73 22.56 18.56
CA HIS A 110 -14.04 22.29 17.14
C HIS A 110 -12.98 21.39 16.50
N GLY A 111 -11.70 21.55 16.87
CA GLY A 111 -10.62 20.69 16.38
C GLY A 111 -10.86 19.22 16.70
N ALA A 112 -11.25 18.93 17.94
CA ALA A 112 -11.58 17.57 18.37
C ALA A 112 -12.90 17.05 17.77
N LEU A 113 -13.92 17.90 17.66
CA LEU A 113 -15.19 17.56 17.02
C LEU A 113 -14.98 17.17 15.55
N TYR A 114 -14.27 18.01 14.79
CA TYR A 114 -13.99 17.76 13.38
C TYR A 114 -13.01 16.60 13.17
N ALA A 115 -12.09 16.35 14.10
CA ALA A 115 -11.24 15.16 14.08
C ALA A 115 -12.09 13.87 14.11
N VAL A 116 -13.08 13.79 15.00
CA VAL A 116 -14.01 12.65 15.06
C VAL A 116 -14.87 12.55 13.80
N VAL A 117 -15.41 13.67 13.32
CA VAL A 117 -16.23 13.67 12.10
C VAL A 117 -15.41 13.21 10.89
N GLU A 118 -14.19 13.72 10.72
CA GLU A 118 -13.32 13.38 9.60
C GLU A 118 -12.96 11.88 9.59
N SER A 119 -12.55 11.34 10.74
CA SER A 119 -12.19 9.92 10.84
C SER A 119 -13.39 9.02 10.51
N VAL A 120 -14.58 9.36 11.02
CA VAL A 120 -15.83 8.63 10.75
C VAL A 120 -16.26 8.73 9.27
N CYS A 121 -16.23 9.93 8.69
CA CYS A 121 -16.59 10.11 7.28
C CYS A 121 -15.66 9.32 6.36
N LYS A 122 -14.36 9.26 6.67
CA LYS A 122 -13.40 8.44 5.91
C LYS A 122 -13.73 6.94 6.01
N VAL A 123 -14.16 6.43 7.18
CA VAL A 123 -14.57 5.02 7.31
C VAL A 123 -15.75 4.73 6.40
N VAL A 124 -16.78 5.58 6.42
CA VAL A 124 -17.98 5.41 5.59
C VAL A 124 -17.68 5.57 4.10
N ALA A 125 -16.83 6.54 3.73
CA ALA A 125 -16.36 6.68 2.34
C ALA A 125 -15.70 5.38 1.86
N ILE A 126 -14.87 4.74 2.69
CA ILE A 126 -14.22 3.47 2.36
C ILE A 126 -15.22 2.29 2.28
N GLY A 127 -16.44 2.42 2.82
CA GLY A 127 -17.48 1.39 2.78
C GLY A 127 -17.82 0.77 4.13
N GLY A 128 -17.29 1.31 5.23
CA GLY A 128 -17.71 0.93 6.58
C GLY A 128 -19.09 1.49 6.97
N ASN A 129 -19.50 1.20 8.20
CA ASN A 129 -20.75 1.67 8.78
C ASN A 129 -20.45 2.52 10.02
N TYR A 130 -20.94 3.77 10.05
CA TYR A 130 -20.61 4.66 11.16
C TYR A 130 -21.03 4.13 12.53
N SER A 131 -22.15 3.41 12.63
CA SER A 131 -22.69 2.92 13.90
C SER A 131 -21.86 1.80 14.56
N SER A 132 -21.05 1.09 13.78
CA SER A 132 -20.17 0.02 14.28
C SER A 132 -18.77 0.51 14.62
N ILE A 133 -18.45 1.78 14.32
CA ILE A 133 -17.14 2.36 14.58
C ILE A 133 -16.80 2.30 16.07
N ARG A 134 -15.52 2.06 16.34
CA ARG A 134 -14.88 2.26 17.63
C ARG A 134 -13.74 3.25 17.47
N LEU A 135 -13.64 4.18 18.42
CA LEU A 135 -12.61 5.22 18.38
C LEU A 135 -11.46 4.91 19.33
N THR A 136 -10.27 5.39 18.98
CA THR A 136 -9.19 5.65 19.95
C THR A 136 -8.71 7.08 19.78
N LEU A 137 -8.61 7.80 20.90
CA LEU A 137 -8.26 9.23 20.89
C LEU A 137 -6.83 9.41 21.39
N GLN A 138 -6.00 10.13 20.62
CA GLN A 138 -4.62 10.42 21.00
C GLN A 138 -4.47 11.91 21.27
N GLU A 139 -4.03 12.25 22.47
CA GLU A 139 -4.00 13.61 22.99
C GLU A 139 -2.57 14.10 23.18
N TYR A 140 -2.24 15.25 22.58
CA TYR A 140 -0.94 15.89 22.73
C TYR A 140 -1.12 17.39 23.00
N PHE A 141 -0.66 17.84 24.16
CA PHE A 141 -0.79 19.23 24.58
C PHE A 141 0.53 19.74 25.14
N GLU A 142 0.62 21.06 25.19
CA GLU A 142 1.70 21.76 25.89
C GLU A 142 1.82 21.33 27.35
N LYS A 143 2.97 21.63 27.95
CA LYS A 143 3.19 21.46 29.38
C LYS A 143 2.22 22.35 30.17
N LEU A 144 1.31 21.69 30.91
CA LEU A 144 0.19 22.34 31.60
C LEU A 144 0.60 23.03 32.90
N GLY A 145 1.38 22.35 33.76
CA GLY A 145 1.68 22.83 35.11
C GLY A 145 0.41 23.10 35.93
N ASP A 146 0.42 24.14 36.76
CA ASP A 146 -0.73 24.55 37.58
C ASP A 146 -1.57 25.65 36.90
N ASN A 147 -1.42 25.85 35.59
CA ASN A 147 -2.08 26.95 34.88
C ASN A 147 -3.51 26.57 34.43
N PRO A 148 -4.57 27.19 34.98
CA PRO A 148 -5.96 26.82 34.68
C PRO A 148 -6.35 27.05 33.21
N THR A 149 -5.80 28.07 32.56
CA THR A 149 -6.05 28.33 31.13
C THR A 149 -5.46 27.24 30.24
N LYS A 150 -4.26 26.73 30.59
CA LYS A 150 -3.66 25.61 29.87
C LYS A 150 -4.47 24.33 30.03
N TRP A 151 -4.97 24.06 31.24
CA TRP A 151 -5.90 22.94 31.51
C TRP A 151 -7.24 23.06 30.77
N GLY A 152 -7.69 24.28 30.46
CA GLY A 152 -8.89 24.51 29.66
C GLY A 152 -8.79 23.95 28.23
N LYS A 153 -7.59 23.86 27.65
CA LYS A 153 -7.37 23.36 26.28
C LYS A 153 -7.71 21.87 26.11
N PRO A 154 -7.10 20.93 26.87
CA PRO A 154 -7.46 19.52 26.80
C PRO A 154 -8.90 19.28 27.24
N PHE A 155 -9.40 20.01 28.24
CA PHE A 155 -10.80 19.90 28.66
C PHE A 155 -11.78 20.27 27.53
N ALA A 156 -11.54 21.39 26.82
CA ALA A 156 -12.35 21.79 25.67
C ALA A 156 -12.28 20.78 24.52
N ALA A 157 -11.09 20.23 24.23
CA ALA A 157 -10.93 19.19 23.22
C ALA A 157 -11.70 17.90 23.59
N LEU A 158 -11.60 17.44 24.84
CA LEU A 158 -12.36 16.28 25.32
C LEU A 158 -13.87 16.51 25.20
N LEU A 159 -14.37 17.71 25.50
CA LEU A 159 -15.78 18.04 25.33
C LEU A 159 -16.21 18.04 23.85
N GLY A 160 -15.37 18.54 22.94
CA GLY A 160 -15.64 18.49 21.50
C GLY A 160 -15.71 17.06 20.97
N ALA A 161 -14.73 16.23 21.35
CA ALA A 161 -14.74 14.81 20.99
C ALA A 161 -15.92 14.05 21.63
N TYR A 162 -16.24 14.34 22.90
CA TYR A 162 -17.38 13.72 23.59
C TYR A 162 -18.70 14.14 22.96
N TYR A 163 -18.85 15.41 22.58
CA TYR A 163 -20.02 15.91 21.88
C TYR A 163 -20.25 15.12 20.58
N ALA A 164 -19.22 15.00 19.73
CA ALA A 164 -19.32 14.24 18.49
C ALA A 164 -19.66 12.76 18.72
N GLN A 165 -18.99 12.11 19.68
CA GLN A 165 -19.27 10.72 20.07
C GLN A 165 -20.71 10.52 20.54
N ASN A 166 -21.20 11.41 21.39
CA ASN A 166 -22.56 11.34 21.93
C ASN A 166 -23.60 11.55 20.82
N ARG A 167 -23.36 12.45 19.85
CA ARG A 167 -24.27 12.70 18.73
C ARG A 167 -24.29 11.57 17.70
N LEU A 168 -23.15 10.91 17.49
CA LEU A 168 -23.00 9.76 16.59
C LEU A 168 -23.35 8.42 17.27
N GLU A 169 -23.48 8.41 18.60
CA GLU A 169 -23.72 7.22 19.43
C GLU A 169 -22.61 6.16 19.30
N ILE A 170 -21.36 6.61 19.19
CA ILE A 170 -20.18 5.73 19.05
C ILE A 170 -19.19 5.93 20.20
N PRO A 171 -18.62 4.85 20.76
CA PRO A 171 -17.70 4.97 21.89
C PRO A 171 -16.22 5.03 21.45
N ALA A 172 -15.42 5.81 22.18
CA ALA A 172 -13.99 5.56 22.30
C ALA A 172 -13.72 4.38 23.25
N ILE A 173 -12.90 3.43 22.80
CA ILE A 173 -12.53 2.22 23.56
C ILE A 173 -11.05 2.20 23.97
N GLY A 174 -10.31 3.24 23.63
CA GLY A 174 -8.90 3.39 23.94
C GLY A 174 -8.43 4.82 23.73
N GLY A 175 -7.21 5.09 24.17
CA GLY A 175 -6.57 6.37 23.99
C GLY A 175 -5.28 6.49 24.78
N LYS A 176 -4.54 7.56 24.53
CA LYS A 176 -3.35 7.93 25.31
C LYS A 176 -3.20 9.44 25.30
N ASP A 177 -2.71 9.97 26.40
CA ASP A 177 -2.36 11.37 26.56
C ASP A 177 -0.85 11.60 26.67
N SER A 178 -0.43 12.80 26.24
CA SER A 178 0.89 13.37 26.45
C SER A 178 0.78 14.88 26.70
N MET A 179 0.92 15.26 27.96
CA MET A 179 0.70 16.64 28.44
C MET A 179 2.02 17.38 28.71
N SER A 180 3.06 17.08 27.92
CA SER A 180 4.43 17.57 28.09
C SER A 180 5.05 18.11 26.79
N GLY A 181 4.23 18.45 25.80
CA GLY A 181 4.64 18.93 24.48
C GLY A 181 5.14 20.38 24.47
N THR A 182 6.09 20.72 25.33
CA THR A 182 6.76 22.03 25.33
C THR A 182 8.27 21.84 25.27
N PHE A 183 8.92 22.48 24.31
CA PHE A 183 10.38 22.56 24.23
C PHE A 183 10.82 24.02 24.26
N LYS A 184 11.46 24.44 25.37
CA LYS A 184 11.75 25.85 25.67
C LYS A 184 10.46 26.69 25.62
N ASP A 185 10.37 27.59 24.66
CA ASP A 185 9.27 28.54 24.49
C ASP A 185 8.32 28.13 23.34
N ILE A 186 8.49 26.91 22.82
CA ILE A 186 7.72 26.36 21.70
C ILE A 186 6.79 25.26 22.22
N ASP A 187 5.49 25.50 22.08
CA ASP A 187 4.43 24.58 22.45
C ASP A 187 3.91 23.83 21.21
N VAL A 188 3.57 22.56 21.38
CA VAL A 188 2.79 21.82 20.38
C VAL A 188 1.40 22.47 20.23
N PRO A 189 0.79 22.44 19.04
CA PRO A 189 -0.60 22.83 18.90
C PRO A 189 -1.49 21.91 19.77
N PRO A 190 -2.62 22.42 20.32
CA PRO A 190 -3.61 21.58 20.97
C PRO A 190 -4.05 20.47 20.02
N THR A 191 -3.83 19.22 20.43
CA THR A 191 -3.97 18.08 19.53
C THR A 191 -4.83 17.00 20.16
N LEU A 192 -5.94 16.70 19.50
CA LEU A 192 -6.70 15.49 19.70
C LEU A 192 -6.87 14.84 18.33
N VAL A 193 -6.19 13.71 18.14
CA VAL A 193 -6.30 12.90 16.93
C VAL A 193 -7.35 11.82 17.17
N SER A 194 -8.35 11.75 16.31
CA SER A 194 -9.32 10.67 16.32
C SER A 194 -8.87 9.59 15.35
N PHE A 195 -8.69 8.37 15.83
CA PHE A 195 -8.59 7.19 14.98
C PHE A 195 -9.91 6.43 15.05
N ALA A 196 -10.48 6.13 13.89
CA ALA A 196 -11.71 5.35 13.78
C ALA A 196 -11.39 3.97 13.19
N VAL A 197 -11.92 2.93 13.83
CA VAL A 197 -11.75 1.54 13.41
C VAL A 197 -13.12 0.90 13.23
N ASP A 198 -13.27 0.13 12.15
CA ASP A 198 -14.49 -0.61 11.85
C ASP A 198 -14.16 -1.95 11.16
N THR A 199 -15.15 -2.82 11.04
CA THR A 199 -15.07 -4.03 10.23
C THR A 199 -15.97 -3.93 9.01
N VAL A 200 -15.51 -4.43 7.87
CA VAL A 200 -16.22 -4.39 6.60
C VAL A 200 -16.01 -5.70 5.83
N ASP A 201 -16.96 -6.07 4.97
CA ASP A 201 -16.71 -7.09 3.95
C ASP A 201 -15.91 -6.48 2.80
N ALA A 202 -14.76 -7.07 2.44
CA ALA A 202 -13.83 -6.58 1.41
C ALA A 202 -14.51 -6.28 0.06
N LYS A 203 -15.64 -6.93 -0.23
CA LYS A 203 -16.44 -6.66 -1.44
C LYS A 203 -17.01 -5.24 -1.50
N HIS A 204 -17.34 -4.65 -0.34
CA HIS A 204 -17.93 -3.32 -0.21
C HIS A 204 -16.89 -2.20 -0.09
N VAL A 205 -15.60 -2.55 -0.03
CA VAL A 205 -14.54 -1.56 0.13
C VAL A 205 -14.39 -0.71 -1.14
N MET A 206 -14.43 0.61 -0.99
CA MET A 206 -14.28 1.58 -2.07
C MET A 206 -12.89 2.22 -2.04
N SER A 207 -12.35 2.51 -3.23
CA SER A 207 -11.13 3.30 -3.38
C SER A 207 -11.42 4.63 -4.09
N PRO A 208 -10.71 5.72 -3.75
CA PRO A 208 -11.11 7.07 -4.13
C PRO A 208 -10.85 7.44 -5.58
N GLU A 209 -9.95 6.77 -6.30
CA GLU A 209 -9.68 7.14 -7.69
C GLU A 209 -10.92 6.99 -8.59
N PHE A 210 -11.16 7.95 -9.48
CA PHE A 210 -12.26 7.86 -10.45
C PHE A 210 -12.14 6.59 -11.29
N LYS A 211 -13.25 5.91 -11.55
CA LYS A 211 -13.25 4.60 -12.20
C LYS A 211 -13.45 4.67 -13.72
N LYS A 212 -14.23 5.62 -14.21
CA LYS A 212 -14.51 5.78 -15.65
C LYS A 212 -14.76 7.23 -16.03
N SER A 213 -14.69 7.51 -17.33
CA SER A 213 -15.14 8.79 -17.91
C SER A 213 -16.67 8.85 -18.01
N ASN A 214 -17.21 10.07 -18.11
CA ASN A 214 -18.64 10.36 -18.22
C ASN A 214 -19.49 9.90 -17.03
N SER A 215 -18.89 9.74 -15.86
CA SER A 215 -19.61 9.55 -14.58
C SER A 215 -20.04 10.91 -14.04
N GLN A 216 -21.25 11.00 -13.50
CA GLN A 216 -21.66 12.17 -12.75
C GLN A 216 -21.06 12.12 -11.33
N VAL A 217 -20.57 13.25 -10.84
CA VAL A 217 -19.99 13.36 -9.50
C VAL A 217 -20.76 14.39 -8.70
N ILE A 218 -21.15 14.00 -7.49
CA ILE A 218 -21.96 14.82 -6.59
C ILE A 218 -21.30 14.92 -5.22
N MET A 219 -21.70 15.92 -4.45
CA MET A 219 -21.35 16.08 -3.04
C MET A 219 -22.63 15.98 -2.20
N LEU A 220 -22.69 15.01 -1.29
CA LEU A 220 -23.69 15.00 -0.22
C LEU A 220 -23.32 16.03 0.83
N CYS A 221 -24.27 16.91 1.13
CA CYS A 221 -24.05 18.10 1.91
C CYS A 221 -24.57 17.93 3.35
N THR A 222 -23.70 18.21 4.32
CA THR A 222 -24.02 18.31 5.74
C THR A 222 -23.78 19.76 6.17
N ASP A 223 -24.86 20.44 6.52
CA ASP A 223 -24.81 21.85 6.91
C ASP A 223 -24.17 22.06 8.29
N ARG A 224 -23.63 23.26 8.49
CA ARG A 224 -23.19 23.74 9.81
C ARG A 224 -24.26 24.62 10.42
N LEU A 225 -24.39 24.52 11.73
CA LEU A 225 -25.18 25.41 12.57
C LEU A 225 -24.43 26.73 12.80
N GLU A 226 -25.12 27.73 13.37
CA GLU A 226 -24.56 29.08 13.58
C GLU A 226 -23.27 29.14 14.41
N ASN A 227 -23.01 28.10 15.19
CA ASN A 227 -21.85 27.95 16.06
C ASN A 227 -20.74 27.09 15.46
N ASP A 228 -20.73 26.88 14.13
CA ASP A 228 -19.77 26.03 13.42
C ASP A 228 -19.76 24.55 13.86
N VAL A 229 -20.83 24.09 14.51
CA VAL A 229 -21.07 22.66 14.74
C VAL A 229 -21.87 22.08 13.58
N LEU A 230 -21.58 20.84 13.17
CA LEU A 230 -22.34 20.16 12.12
C LEU A 230 -23.74 19.76 12.59
N ASP A 231 -24.71 19.77 11.68
CA ASP A 231 -25.98 19.09 11.90
C ASP A 231 -25.76 17.57 11.91
N PHE A 232 -25.68 16.98 13.11
CA PHE A 232 -25.42 15.56 13.27
C PHE A 232 -26.59 14.66 12.86
N GLU A 233 -27.83 15.16 12.84
CA GLU A 233 -28.96 14.35 12.34
C GLU A 233 -28.87 14.22 10.83
N LEU A 234 -28.57 15.33 10.13
CA LEU A 234 -28.29 15.31 8.70
C LEU A 234 -27.04 14.49 8.38
N LEU A 235 -25.97 14.62 9.18
CA LEU A 235 -24.74 13.83 9.01
C LEU A 235 -25.05 12.32 9.08
N LYS A 236 -25.73 11.85 10.13
CA LYS A 236 -26.10 10.43 10.28
C LYS A 236 -26.94 9.94 9.09
N LYS A 237 -27.90 10.76 8.64
CA LYS A 237 -28.72 10.46 7.46
C LYS A 237 -27.86 10.30 6.20
N ASN A 238 -26.91 11.20 5.97
CA ASN A 238 -25.99 11.15 4.84
C ASN A 238 -25.05 9.94 4.92
N LEU A 239 -24.47 9.65 6.09
CA LEU A 239 -23.58 8.50 6.29
C LEU A 239 -24.30 7.17 6.01
N ASN A 240 -25.52 7.00 6.51
CA ASN A 240 -26.34 5.82 6.19
C ASN A 240 -26.59 5.69 4.69
N LYS A 241 -26.88 6.79 4.02
CA LYS A 241 -27.14 6.78 2.58
C LYS A 241 -25.91 6.40 1.78
N VAL A 242 -24.73 6.88 2.15
CA VAL A 242 -23.48 6.48 1.49
C VAL A 242 -23.25 4.98 1.63
N THR A 243 -23.39 4.42 2.84
CA THR A 243 -23.27 2.96 3.06
C THR A 243 -24.28 2.18 2.21
N GLU A 244 -25.55 2.62 2.14
CA GLU A 244 -26.59 2.03 1.30
C GLU A 244 -26.19 2.03 -0.19
N LEU A 245 -25.76 3.17 -0.73
CA LEU A 245 -25.38 3.31 -2.14
C LEU A 245 -24.17 2.43 -2.50
N ILE A 246 -23.19 2.32 -1.59
CA ILE A 246 -22.03 1.42 -1.75
C ILE A 246 -22.49 -0.05 -1.80
N HIS A 247 -23.34 -0.46 -0.87
CA HIS A 247 -23.84 -1.83 -0.79
C HIS A 247 -24.66 -2.22 -2.03
N ASN A 248 -25.43 -1.28 -2.57
CA ASN A 248 -26.22 -1.43 -3.78
C ASN A 248 -25.40 -1.27 -5.08
N LYS A 249 -24.09 -0.98 -4.99
CA LYS A 249 -23.18 -0.74 -6.13
C LYS A 249 -23.61 0.44 -7.02
N GLN A 250 -24.23 1.45 -6.42
CA GLN A 250 -24.71 2.66 -7.11
C GLN A 250 -23.65 3.77 -7.16
N VAL A 251 -22.50 3.56 -6.52
CA VAL A 251 -21.33 4.45 -6.57
C VAL A 251 -20.08 3.68 -6.98
N LEU A 252 -19.18 4.36 -7.69
CA LEU A 252 -17.94 3.81 -8.26
C LEU A 252 -16.70 4.20 -7.46
N SER A 253 -16.71 5.39 -6.87
CA SER A 253 -15.67 5.89 -5.98
C SER A 253 -16.26 6.93 -5.04
N THR A 254 -15.57 7.18 -3.93
CA THR A 254 -16.05 7.99 -2.81
C THR A 254 -14.89 8.73 -2.16
N TYR A 255 -15.14 9.91 -1.62
CA TYR A 255 -14.14 10.71 -0.92
C TYR A 255 -14.78 11.56 0.19
N ALA A 256 -14.35 11.40 1.43
CA ALA A 256 -14.71 12.27 2.54
C ALA A 256 -13.93 13.60 2.47
N LEU A 257 -14.64 14.73 2.48
CA LEU A 257 -14.00 16.05 2.43
C LEU A 257 -13.38 16.44 3.77
N GLY A 258 -12.27 17.18 3.68
CA GLY A 258 -11.51 17.67 4.82
C GLY A 258 -10.93 19.05 4.54
N PHE A 259 -9.65 19.20 4.80
CA PHE A 259 -8.96 20.49 4.81
C PHE A 259 -8.95 21.23 3.47
N GLY A 260 -8.57 20.57 2.36
CA GLY A 260 -8.47 21.21 1.04
C GLY A 260 -9.77 21.20 0.22
N GLY A 261 -10.89 20.83 0.83
CA GLY A 261 -12.21 20.94 0.21
C GLY A 261 -12.41 20.12 -1.06
N ILE A 262 -13.24 20.64 -1.96
CA ILE A 262 -13.60 20.00 -3.24
C ILE A 262 -12.37 19.93 -4.16
N CYS A 263 -11.55 20.99 -4.20
CA CYS A 263 -10.32 21.07 -4.98
C CYS A 263 -9.39 19.88 -4.68
N GLU A 264 -9.11 19.63 -3.39
CA GLU A 264 -8.28 18.50 -2.97
C GLU A 264 -8.89 17.17 -3.42
N ALA A 265 -10.18 16.97 -3.15
CA ALA A 265 -10.85 15.71 -3.45
C ALA A 265 -10.82 15.39 -4.94
N ILE A 266 -11.32 16.29 -5.80
CA ILE A 266 -11.38 16.08 -7.25
C ILE A 266 -9.98 15.86 -7.83
N SER A 267 -8.99 16.65 -7.40
CA SER A 267 -7.60 16.49 -7.85
C SER A 267 -7.06 15.10 -7.49
N LYS A 268 -7.19 14.69 -6.22
CA LYS A 268 -6.69 13.40 -5.74
C LYS A 268 -7.44 12.22 -6.36
N MET A 269 -8.76 12.31 -6.57
CA MET A 269 -9.55 11.28 -7.23
C MET A 269 -9.16 11.12 -8.72
N ALA A 270 -8.76 12.20 -9.39
CA ALA A 270 -8.34 12.19 -10.80
C ALA A 270 -6.97 11.55 -11.06
N PHE A 271 -6.01 11.67 -10.13
CA PHE A 271 -4.61 11.33 -10.38
C PHE A 271 -4.35 9.86 -10.72
N GLY A 272 -4.93 8.92 -9.97
CA GLY A 272 -4.57 7.50 -9.98
C GLY A 272 -4.83 6.82 -11.31
N ASN A 273 -5.87 7.23 -12.02
CA ASN A 273 -6.23 6.71 -13.34
C ASN A 273 -6.07 7.75 -14.46
N LYS A 274 -5.61 8.98 -14.14
CA LYS A 274 -5.55 10.12 -15.07
C LYS A 274 -6.87 10.41 -15.77
N ILE A 275 -7.97 10.29 -15.04
CA ILE A 275 -9.32 10.63 -15.54
C ILE A 275 -9.59 12.08 -15.14
N GLY A 276 -9.84 12.94 -16.13
CA GLY A 276 -10.11 14.35 -15.89
C GLY A 276 -11.49 14.60 -15.30
N PHE A 277 -11.75 15.88 -15.02
CA PHE A 277 -12.99 16.33 -14.43
C PHE A 277 -13.44 17.66 -15.03
N GLU A 278 -14.71 17.78 -15.37
CA GLU A 278 -15.33 19.05 -15.77
C GLU A 278 -16.34 19.46 -14.69
N PHE A 279 -16.09 20.61 -14.06
CA PHE A 279 -17.00 21.17 -13.07
C PHE A 279 -18.27 21.71 -13.73
N THR A 280 -19.37 21.72 -12.96
CA THR A 280 -20.59 22.46 -13.31
C THR A 280 -20.25 23.96 -13.40
N GLU A 281 -20.79 24.64 -14.41
CA GLU A 281 -20.60 26.08 -14.63
C GLU A 281 -21.00 26.91 -13.39
N GLY A 282 -20.14 27.86 -13.00
CA GLY A 282 -20.39 28.76 -11.87
C GLY A 282 -20.29 28.09 -10.49
N ILE A 283 -19.58 26.96 -10.38
CA ILE A 283 -19.37 26.30 -9.09
C ILE A 283 -18.54 27.19 -8.15
N GLU A 284 -19.03 27.38 -6.92
CA GLU A 284 -18.36 28.19 -5.91
C GLU A 284 -17.70 27.32 -4.82
N ASN A 285 -16.92 27.96 -3.94
CA ASN A 285 -16.45 27.37 -2.67
C ASN A 285 -15.59 26.10 -2.83
N LEU A 286 -14.85 26.02 -3.94
CA LEU A 286 -13.99 24.87 -4.28
C LEU A 286 -12.87 24.61 -3.25
N PHE A 287 -12.42 25.65 -2.56
CA PHE A 287 -11.23 25.62 -1.70
C PHE A 287 -11.53 25.65 -0.21
N GLU A 288 -12.81 25.71 0.17
CA GLU A 288 -13.22 25.74 1.57
C GLU A 288 -13.12 24.36 2.22
N ALA A 289 -12.70 24.34 3.49
CA ALA A 289 -12.73 23.12 4.28
C ALA A 289 -14.18 22.67 4.52
N LYS A 290 -14.54 21.46 4.10
CA LYS A 290 -15.92 20.94 4.11
C LYS A 290 -16.05 19.61 4.88
N TYR A 291 -15.53 19.56 6.12
CA TYR A 291 -15.70 18.41 7.03
C TYR A 291 -17.16 17.98 7.15
N GLY A 292 -17.42 16.66 7.11
CA GLY A 292 -18.77 16.09 7.18
C GLY A 292 -19.47 15.90 5.83
N ASN A 293 -18.87 16.35 4.73
CA ASN A 293 -19.39 16.20 3.37
C ASN A 293 -18.67 15.06 2.64
N LEU A 294 -19.37 14.39 1.72
CA LEU A 294 -18.82 13.26 0.96
C LEU A 294 -19.05 13.45 -0.53
N VAL A 295 -18.00 13.26 -1.32
CA VAL A 295 -18.03 13.25 -2.79
C VAL A 295 -18.25 11.82 -3.27
N LEU A 296 -19.18 11.63 -4.20
CA LEU A 296 -19.54 10.33 -4.77
C LEU A 296 -19.46 10.39 -6.31
N GLU A 297 -18.72 9.46 -6.91
CA GLU A 297 -18.84 9.15 -8.35
C GLU A 297 -19.99 8.16 -8.53
N LEU A 298 -21.06 8.56 -9.22
CA LEU A 298 -22.23 7.72 -9.41
C LEU A 298 -21.99 6.66 -10.49
N ALA A 299 -22.53 5.46 -10.28
CA ALA A 299 -22.47 4.38 -11.28
C ALA A 299 -23.31 4.70 -12.52
N ASP A 300 -24.49 5.31 -12.28
CA ASP A 300 -25.45 5.77 -13.27
C ASP A 300 -25.84 7.22 -12.98
N SER A 301 -26.22 7.99 -14.01
CA SER A 301 -26.62 9.41 -13.88
C SER A 301 -28.04 9.60 -13.29
N ASN A 302 -28.62 8.57 -12.66
CA ASN A 302 -29.94 8.68 -12.06
C ASN A 302 -29.84 9.34 -10.67
N LEU A 303 -30.34 10.57 -10.55
CA LEU A 303 -30.32 11.35 -9.32
C LEU A 303 -31.50 11.05 -8.38
N ASP A 304 -32.54 10.34 -8.83
CA ASP A 304 -33.73 9.99 -8.02
C ASP A 304 -33.33 9.19 -6.76
N ILE A 305 -32.17 8.50 -6.82
CA ILE A 305 -31.61 7.76 -5.69
C ILE A 305 -31.23 8.68 -4.51
N LEU A 306 -31.15 9.99 -4.74
CA LEU A 306 -30.83 11.04 -3.77
C LEU A 306 -32.05 11.88 -3.37
N ASP A 307 -33.27 11.47 -3.74
CA ASP A 307 -34.49 12.19 -3.38
C ASP A 307 -34.61 12.40 -1.86
N GLY A 308 -34.83 13.65 -1.46
CA GLY A 308 -34.92 14.04 -0.05
C GLY A 308 -33.56 14.18 0.66
N TYR A 309 -32.44 14.19 -0.07
CA TYR A 309 -31.10 14.50 0.45
C TYR A 309 -30.63 15.87 -0.05
N ASN A 310 -29.82 16.56 0.76
CA ASN A 310 -29.15 17.78 0.35
C ASN A 310 -27.88 17.40 -0.43
N TYR A 311 -27.80 17.75 -1.72
CA TYR A 311 -26.65 17.45 -2.55
C TYR A 311 -26.37 18.55 -3.58
N VAL A 312 -25.12 18.61 -4.03
CA VAL A 312 -24.66 19.48 -5.12
C VAL A 312 -24.07 18.61 -6.22
N VAL A 313 -24.43 18.88 -7.48
CA VAL A 313 -23.77 18.27 -8.64
C VAL A 313 -22.48 19.03 -8.90
N LEU A 314 -21.34 18.40 -8.59
CA LEU A 314 -20.03 19.02 -8.77
C LEU A 314 -19.63 19.08 -10.24
N GLY A 315 -20.05 18.09 -11.03
CA GLY A 315 -19.69 18.00 -12.44
C GLY A 315 -19.67 16.56 -12.93
N LYS A 316 -18.81 16.28 -13.92
CA LYS A 316 -18.66 14.94 -14.50
C LYS A 316 -17.19 14.60 -14.79
N THR A 317 -16.86 13.32 -14.74
CA THR A 317 -15.54 12.84 -15.18
C THR A 317 -15.43 12.91 -16.72
N ILE A 318 -14.23 13.17 -17.23
CA ILE A 318 -13.94 13.29 -18.66
C ILE A 318 -12.69 12.49 -19.04
N GLU A 319 -12.58 12.11 -20.31
CA GLU A 319 -11.44 11.34 -20.82
C GLU A 319 -10.15 12.15 -20.88
N LYS A 320 -10.26 13.45 -21.18
CA LYS A 320 -9.12 14.35 -21.26
C LYS A 320 -8.48 14.47 -19.87
N PRO A 321 -7.15 14.29 -19.71
CA PRO A 321 -6.48 14.31 -18.40
C PRO A 321 -6.26 15.74 -17.90
N SER A 322 -7.35 16.49 -17.74
CA SER A 322 -7.38 17.86 -17.25
C SER A 322 -8.57 18.08 -16.31
N ILE A 323 -8.47 19.12 -15.48
CA ILE A 323 -9.59 19.67 -14.72
C ILE A 323 -10.05 20.93 -15.45
N MET A 324 -11.35 21.01 -15.75
CA MET A 324 -11.99 22.18 -16.36
C MET A 324 -12.82 22.90 -15.29
N VAL A 325 -12.52 24.18 -15.05
CA VAL A 325 -13.32 25.08 -14.21
C VAL A 325 -13.78 26.23 -15.10
N ASP A 326 -15.07 26.28 -15.40
CA ASP A 326 -15.64 27.17 -16.42
C ASP A 326 -14.84 27.07 -17.74
N GLU A 327 -14.18 28.14 -18.18
CA GLU A 327 -13.36 28.17 -19.41
C GLU A 327 -11.88 27.81 -19.18
N GLU A 328 -11.42 27.66 -17.93
CA GLU A 328 -10.01 27.40 -17.62
C GLU A 328 -9.69 25.90 -17.58
N GLU A 329 -8.69 25.50 -18.36
CA GLU A 329 -8.15 24.14 -18.39
C GLU A 329 -6.87 24.03 -17.55
N ILE A 330 -6.83 23.06 -16.64
CA ILE A 330 -5.66 22.76 -15.82
C ILE A 330 -5.25 21.30 -16.04
N LEU A 331 -4.02 21.06 -16.51
CA LEU A 331 -3.53 19.71 -16.79
C LEU A 331 -3.28 18.92 -15.50
N LEU A 332 -3.72 17.65 -15.46
CA LEU A 332 -3.52 16.79 -14.28
C LEU A 332 -2.04 16.58 -13.94
N ASP A 333 -1.17 16.47 -14.95
CA ASP A 333 0.26 16.27 -14.72
C ASP A 333 0.92 17.48 -14.04
N GLU A 334 0.43 18.70 -14.28
CA GLU A 334 0.90 19.91 -13.61
C GLU A 334 0.47 19.93 -12.14
N LEU A 335 -0.80 19.62 -11.87
CA LEU A 335 -1.35 19.52 -10.52
C LEU A 335 -0.68 18.41 -9.71
N TYR A 336 -0.47 17.24 -10.32
CA TYR A 336 0.20 16.11 -9.66
C TYR A 336 1.66 16.45 -9.35
N LYS A 337 2.35 17.16 -10.25
CA LYS A 337 3.72 17.64 -10.01
C LYS A 337 3.77 18.61 -8.83
N ALA A 338 2.82 19.54 -8.72
CA ALA A 338 2.71 20.43 -7.57
C ALA A 338 2.46 19.63 -6.27
N HIS A 339 1.51 18.70 -6.31
CA HIS A 339 1.16 17.82 -5.19
C HIS A 339 2.36 17.03 -4.64
N CYS A 340 3.27 16.55 -5.50
CA CYS A 340 4.46 15.82 -5.07
C CYS A 340 5.64 16.71 -4.63
N LYS A 341 5.70 17.97 -5.08
CA LYS A 341 6.90 18.81 -4.97
C LYS A 341 7.31 19.10 -3.52
N THR A 342 6.36 19.35 -2.63
CA THR A 342 6.63 19.90 -1.28
C THR A 342 7.52 18.98 -0.43
N LEU A 343 7.28 17.67 -0.45
CA LEU A 343 8.02 16.71 0.38
C LEU A 343 9.12 15.96 -0.38
N GLU A 344 9.23 16.10 -1.70
CA GLU A 344 10.25 15.43 -2.52
C GLU A 344 11.69 15.66 -2.04
N PRO A 345 12.11 16.86 -1.57
CA PRO A 345 13.48 17.06 -1.06
C PRO A 345 13.81 16.27 0.22
N ILE A 346 12.78 15.85 0.98
CA ILE A 346 12.93 15.14 2.26
C ILE A 346 12.69 13.63 2.07
N PHE A 347 11.69 13.30 1.26
CA PHE A 347 11.26 11.94 0.97
C PHE A 347 11.23 11.73 -0.55
N PRO A 348 12.40 11.54 -1.19
CA PRO A 348 12.48 11.44 -2.64
C PRO A 348 11.76 10.20 -3.15
N THR A 349 11.10 10.35 -4.30
CA THR A 349 10.45 9.29 -5.08
C THR A 349 11.16 9.04 -6.41
N LYS A 350 12.05 9.94 -6.83
CA LYS A 350 12.73 9.89 -8.14
C LYS A 350 14.25 9.82 -8.01
N VAL A 351 14.89 9.27 -9.05
CA VAL A 351 16.34 9.33 -9.28
C VAL A 351 16.60 9.88 -10.68
N SER A 352 17.85 10.21 -11.00
CA SER A 352 18.24 10.61 -12.36
C SER A 352 17.88 9.51 -13.35
N ILE A 353 17.04 9.83 -14.33
CA ILE A 353 16.56 8.87 -15.34
C ILE A 353 17.68 8.56 -16.32
N LEU A 354 18.04 7.29 -16.44
CA LEU A 354 18.81 6.78 -17.57
C LEU A 354 17.83 6.51 -18.71
N LYS A 355 18.05 7.14 -19.88
CA LYS A 355 17.18 7.01 -21.06
C LYS A 355 17.65 5.94 -22.04
N ASP A 356 18.58 5.10 -21.63
CA ASP A 356 19.12 4.04 -22.47
C ASP A 356 18.02 3.03 -22.80
N LYS A 357 17.96 2.63 -24.08
CA LYS A 357 17.04 1.58 -24.50
C LYS A 357 17.49 0.25 -23.91
N ILE A 358 16.53 -0.48 -23.35
CA ILE A 358 16.76 -1.83 -22.84
C ILE A 358 16.22 -2.84 -23.85
N GLU A 359 16.98 -3.90 -24.07
CA GLU A 359 16.54 -5.03 -24.89
C GLU A 359 15.36 -5.75 -24.23
N THR A 360 14.32 -6.04 -25.02
CA THR A 360 13.23 -6.93 -24.61
C THR A 360 13.67 -8.37 -24.78
N ILE A 361 13.91 -9.07 -23.67
CA ILE A 361 14.42 -10.43 -23.68
C ILE A 361 13.24 -11.38 -23.84
N SER A 362 13.33 -12.30 -24.80
CA SER A 362 12.31 -13.31 -25.06
C SER A 362 12.96 -14.65 -25.37
N PHE A 363 12.71 -15.65 -24.52
CA PHE A 363 13.15 -17.02 -24.72
C PHE A 363 11.95 -17.96 -24.64
N ILE A 364 11.51 -18.46 -25.79
CA ILE A 364 10.40 -19.41 -25.88
C ILE A 364 10.98 -20.83 -25.89
N ASN A 365 10.65 -21.62 -24.88
CA ASN A 365 10.97 -23.05 -24.89
C ASN A 365 10.16 -23.75 -25.98
N GLN A 366 10.83 -24.37 -26.95
CA GLN A 366 10.19 -25.12 -28.04
C GLN A 366 9.99 -26.60 -27.71
N GLY A 367 10.55 -27.08 -26.59
CA GLY A 367 10.38 -28.46 -26.12
C GLY A 367 9.12 -28.66 -25.29
N GLU A 368 8.82 -29.91 -24.96
CA GLU A 368 7.78 -30.24 -23.98
C GLU A 368 8.10 -29.62 -22.61
N ASP A 369 7.04 -29.31 -21.85
CA ASP A 369 7.17 -28.85 -20.47
C ASP A 369 8.01 -29.83 -19.65
N LYS A 370 8.97 -29.30 -18.89
CA LYS A 370 9.75 -30.11 -17.95
C LYS A 370 8.81 -30.69 -16.91
N LYS A 371 8.83 -32.01 -16.78
CA LYS A 371 8.12 -32.76 -15.73
C LYS A 371 9.12 -33.51 -14.89
N SER A 372 8.76 -33.74 -13.65
CA SER A 372 9.59 -34.52 -12.76
C SER A 372 9.65 -35.97 -13.20
N SER A 373 10.79 -36.60 -12.96
CA SER A 373 10.97 -38.05 -13.07
C SER A 373 10.18 -38.85 -12.02
N ILE A 374 9.70 -38.17 -10.97
CA ILE A 374 8.90 -38.77 -9.89
C ILE A 374 7.49 -38.18 -9.87
N THR A 375 6.49 -39.00 -9.55
CA THR A 375 5.10 -38.57 -9.41
C THR A 375 4.68 -38.56 -7.95
N ILE A 376 4.21 -37.42 -7.45
CA ILE A 376 3.79 -37.22 -6.06
C ILE A 376 2.50 -36.42 -6.03
N ALA A 377 1.42 -37.05 -5.56
CA ALA A 377 0.09 -36.44 -5.51
C ALA A 377 0.00 -35.19 -4.63
N LYS A 378 0.81 -35.11 -3.55
CA LYS A 378 0.86 -33.95 -2.65
C LYS A 378 2.32 -33.66 -2.27
N PRO A 379 3.05 -32.87 -3.08
CA PRO A 379 4.44 -32.53 -2.83
C PRO A 379 4.63 -31.87 -1.47
N ARG A 380 5.71 -32.23 -0.76
CA ARG A 380 6.09 -31.57 0.49
C ARG A 380 6.97 -30.36 0.19
N VAL A 381 6.62 -29.22 0.80
CA VAL A 381 7.36 -27.96 0.68
C VAL A 381 8.00 -27.64 2.02
N PHE A 382 9.33 -27.59 2.04
CA PHE A 382 10.07 -27.13 3.19
C PHE A 382 10.22 -25.60 3.16
N VAL A 383 9.75 -24.93 4.21
CA VAL A 383 9.85 -23.47 4.38
C VAL A 383 10.66 -23.17 5.65
N PRO A 384 11.97 -22.93 5.56
CA PRO A 384 12.75 -22.50 6.71
C PRO A 384 12.38 -21.07 7.12
N ALA A 385 12.07 -20.87 8.40
CA ALA A 385 11.87 -19.58 9.03
C ALA A 385 13.11 -19.22 9.85
N PHE A 386 13.75 -18.11 9.52
CA PHE A 386 14.91 -17.59 10.26
C PHE A 386 14.48 -16.39 11.13
N PRO A 387 15.16 -16.12 12.24
CA PRO A 387 15.05 -14.82 12.93
C PRO A 387 15.07 -13.64 11.94
N GLY A 388 13.94 -12.93 11.82
CA GLY A 388 13.77 -11.77 10.93
C GLY A 388 13.10 -12.04 9.58
N THR A 389 12.97 -13.29 9.13
CA THR A 389 12.07 -13.60 8.00
C THR A 389 10.60 -13.43 8.42
N ASN A 390 9.73 -13.12 7.45
CA ASN A 390 8.37 -12.68 7.76
C ASN A 390 7.31 -13.00 6.68
N CYS A 391 7.68 -13.75 5.63
CA CYS A 391 6.81 -14.10 4.50
C CYS A 391 6.45 -15.60 4.44
N GLU A 392 6.71 -16.36 5.51
CA GLU A 392 6.57 -17.82 5.55
C GLU A 392 5.11 -18.25 5.46
N TYR A 393 4.22 -17.56 6.18
CA TYR A 393 2.80 -17.86 6.14
C TYR A 393 2.18 -17.56 4.78
N ASP A 394 2.61 -16.49 4.12
CA ASP A 394 2.15 -16.14 2.76
C ASP A 394 2.59 -17.21 1.75
N SER A 395 3.86 -17.59 1.81
CA SER A 395 4.44 -18.63 0.96
C SER A 395 3.77 -19.99 1.18
N ALA A 396 3.61 -20.41 2.45
CA ALA A 396 2.97 -21.67 2.80
C ALA A 396 1.52 -21.73 2.30
N ARG A 397 0.75 -20.66 2.50
CA ARG A 397 -0.64 -20.55 2.03
C ARG A 397 -0.73 -20.66 0.51
N ALA A 398 0.18 -20.01 -0.23
CA ALA A 398 0.20 -20.08 -1.68
C ALA A 398 0.46 -21.52 -2.19
N PHE A 399 1.40 -22.23 -1.57
CA PHE A 399 1.66 -23.64 -1.89
C PHE A 399 0.52 -24.59 -1.49
N GLU A 400 -0.09 -24.37 -0.33
CA GLU A 400 -1.24 -25.18 0.13
C GLU A 400 -2.45 -24.99 -0.80
N LYS A 401 -2.71 -23.76 -1.25
CA LYS A 401 -3.74 -23.46 -2.25
C LYS A 401 -3.47 -24.13 -3.60
N ALA A 402 -2.19 -24.23 -3.97
CA ALA A 402 -1.74 -24.98 -5.14
C ALA A 402 -1.82 -26.52 -4.97
N GLY A 403 -2.16 -27.02 -3.77
CA GLY A 403 -2.35 -28.44 -3.48
C GLY A 403 -1.18 -29.12 -2.75
N ALA A 404 -0.12 -28.40 -2.40
CA ALA A 404 1.03 -28.95 -1.70
C ALA A 404 0.80 -29.10 -0.18
N HIS A 405 1.76 -29.72 0.52
CA HIS A 405 1.84 -29.71 1.97
C HIS A 405 3.05 -28.88 2.41
N ALA A 406 2.81 -27.64 2.85
CA ALA A 406 3.87 -26.77 3.35
C ALA A 406 4.23 -27.10 4.81
N ASN A 407 5.51 -27.05 5.13
CA ASN A 407 6.04 -27.30 6.47
C ASN A 407 7.01 -26.19 6.86
N ILE A 408 6.57 -25.32 7.77
CA ILE A 408 7.39 -24.23 8.29
C ILE A 408 8.20 -24.74 9.48
N LYS A 409 9.52 -24.55 9.44
CA LYS A 409 10.40 -24.84 10.59
C LYS A 409 11.24 -23.65 10.98
N VAL A 410 11.21 -23.32 12.27
CA VAL A 410 11.96 -22.22 12.84
C VAL A 410 13.40 -22.65 13.10
N PHE A 411 14.36 -21.89 12.57
CA PHE A 411 15.76 -21.99 12.91
C PHE A 411 16.00 -21.35 14.29
N LYS A 412 16.26 -22.18 15.29
CA LYS A 412 16.57 -21.72 16.64
C LYS A 412 18.07 -21.44 16.74
N ASN A 413 18.43 -20.27 17.27
CA ASN A 413 19.81 -19.82 17.36
C ASN A 413 20.18 -19.21 18.73
N LEU A 414 19.43 -19.53 19.79
CA LEU A 414 19.69 -19.00 21.14
C LEU A 414 20.87 -19.68 21.84
N THR A 415 21.15 -20.95 21.50
CA THR A 415 22.24 -21.75 22.08
C THR A 415 22.94 -22.56 21.00
N ASP A 416 24.18 -23.00 21.24
CA ASP A 416 24.92 -23.87 20.30
C ASP A 416 24.16 -25.17 19.99
N ARG A 417 23.50 -25.73 21.01
CA ARG A 417 22.64 -26.92 20.85
C ARG A 417 21.43 -26.63 19.97
N ASP A 418 20.80 -25.47 20.13
CA ASP A 418 19.68 -25.07 19.27
C ASP A 418 20.11 -24.94 17.81
N VAL A 419 21.31 -24.40 17.55
CA VAL A 419 21.88 -24.31 16.21
C VAL A 419 22.11 -25.71 15.64
N GLU A 420 22.75 -26.60 16.39
CA GLU A 420 23.00 -27.98 15.94
C GLU A 420 21.70 -28.75 15.66
N ASP A 421 20.73 -28.67 16.57
CA ASP A 421 19.41 -29.29 16.41
C ASP A 421 18.68 -28.72 15.19
N SER A 422 18.75 -27.41 14.96
CA SER A 422 18.15 -26.75 13.79
C SER A 422 18.80 -27.17 12.48
N ILE A 423 20.13 -27.33 12.45
CA ILE A 423 20.84 -27.85 11.28
C ILE A 423 20.38 -29.29 10.96
N ASN A 424 20.28 -30.14 11.98
CA ASN A 424 19.83 -31.52 11.79
C ASN A 424 18.35 -31.57 11.33
N GLU A 425 17.48 -30.71 11.87
CA GLU A 425 16.08 -30.59 11.45
C GLU A 425 15.96 -30.13 9.99
N ILE A 426 16.74 -29.12 9.58
CA ILE A 426 16.80 -28.65 8.18
C ILE A 426 17.18 -29.81 7.25
N VAL A 427 18.24 -30.54 7.56
CA VAL A 427 18.68 -31.69 6.74
C VAL A 427 17.57 -32.74 6.62
N ASN A 428 16.89 -33.03 7.73
CA ASN A 428 15.80 -34.00 7.75
C ASN A 428 14.58 -33.55 6.91
N GLU A 429 14.23 -32.27 6.94
CA GLU A 429 13.13 -31.73 6.14
C GLU A 429 13.48 -31.65 4.66
N ILE A 430 14.70 -31.26 4.30
CA ILE A 430 15.18 -31.28 2.91
C ILE A 430 15.05 -32.69 2.32
N LYS A 431 15.50 -33.72 3.04
CA LYS A 431 15.44 -35.12 2.57
C LYS A 431 14.02 -35.67 2.38
N LYS A 432 13.01 -35.06 2.99
CA LYS A 432 11.60 -35.50 2.93
C LYS A 432 10.76 -34.66 1.97
N SER A 433 11.31 -33.58 1.44
CA SER A 433 10.58 -32.58 0.68
C SER A 433 10.90 -32.67 -0.80
N GLN A 434 10.02 -32.14 -1.62
CA GLN A 434 10.20 -32.02 -3.08
C GLN A 434 10.50 -30.58 -3.48
N ILE A 435 10.12 -29.63 -2.63
CA ILE A 435 10.32 -28.21 -2.86
C ILE A 435 10.97 -27.61 -1.62
N ILE A 436 11.98 -26.75 -1.83
CA ILE A 436 12.49 -25.83 -0.81
C ILE A 436 12.05 -24.42 -1.20
N MET A 437 11.33 -23.74 -0.31
CA MET A 437 10.93 -22.34 -0.50
C MET A 437 11.65 -21.46 0.51
N LEU A 438 12.56 -20.61 0.03
CA LEU A 438 13.21 -19.60 0.87
C LEU A 438 12.33 -18.33 0.89
N PRO A 439 11.74 -17.99 2.05
CA PRO A 439 10.82 -16.87 2.17
C PRO A 439 11.54 -15.51 2.14
N GLY A 440 10.77 -14.45 1.89
CA GLY A 440 11.20 -13.07 2.07
C GLY A 440 11.28 -12.63 3.54
N GLY A 441 11.77 -11.41 3.74
CA GLY A 441 11.89 -10.74 5.03
C GLY A 441 13.27 -10.09 5.23
N PHE A 442 13.71 -9.99 6.47
CA PHE A 442 14.97 -9.34 6.86
C PHE A 442 15.75 -10.28 7.77
N SER A 443 16.26 -11.40 7.25
CA SER A 443 16.97 -12.39 8.08
C SER A 443 18.12 -11.73 8.84
N ALA A 444 18.18 -11.88 10.17
CA ALA A 444 19.11 -11.20 11.07
C ALA A 444 19.10 -9.65 10.95
N GLY A 445 18.00 -9.05 10.52
CA GLY A 445 17.90 -7.61 10.27
C GLY A 445 18.71 -7.13 9.06
N ASP A 446 19.16 -8.05 8.19
CA ASP A 446 20.12 -7.82 7.09
C ASP A 446 21.51 -7.30 7.55
N GLU A 447 21.81 -7.45 8.84
CA GLU A 447 23.09 -7.10 9.48
C GLU A 447 24.06 -8.32 9.53
N PRO A 448 25.39 -8.12 9.67
CA PRO A 448 26.12 -6.84 9.74
C PRO A 448 26.51 -6.23 8.38
N ASP A 449 26.36 -6.94 7.26
CA ASP A 449 26.91 -6.50 5.97
C ASP A 449 26.07 -7.02 4.77
N GLY A 450 24.74 -6.92 4.83
CA GLY A 450 23.86 -7.10 3.66
C GLY A 450 22.93 -8.31 3.71
N SER A 451 21.85 -8.22 2.93
CA SER A 451 20.67 -9.08 3.10
C SER A 451 20.92 -10.58 2.89
N ALA A 452 20.15 -11.42 3.60
CA ALA A 452 20.14 -12.88 3.47
C ALA A 452 21.45 -13.63 3.80
N LYS A 453 22.45 -12.95 4.39
CA LYS A 453 23.72 -13.58 4.81
C LYS A 453 23.52 -14.72 5.81
N PHE A 454 22.57 -14.59 6.72
CA PHE A 454 22.31 -15.61 7.71
C PHE A 454 21.80 -16.91 7.07
N ILE A 455 20.84 -16.79 6.15
CA ILE A 455 20.33 -17.93 5.36
C ILE A 455 21.48 -18.58 4.58
N ALA A 456 22.26 -17.78 3.85
CA ALA A 456 23.39 -18.28 3.06
C ALA A 456 24.43 -19.01 3.94
N THR A 457 24.70 -18.51 5.15
CA THR A 457 25.65 -19.12 6.08
C THR A 457 25.17 -20.49 6.56
N VAL A 458 23.89 -20.60 6.91
CA VAL A 458 23.29 -21.87 7.34
C VAL A 458 23.28 -22.88 6.19
N PHE A 459 22.97 -22.45 4.97
CA PHE A 459 22.97 -23.33 3.79
C PHE A 459 24.38 -23.72 3.32
N ARG A 460 25.42 -22.94 3.65
CA ARG A 460 26.84 -23.33 3.47
C ARG A 460 27.33 -24.34 4.49
N ASN A 461 26.60 -24.61 5.57
CA ASN A 461 26.97 -25.68 6.48
C ASN A 461 27.13 -27.00 5.70
N PRO A 462 28.23 -27.76 5.85
CA PRO A 462 28.49 -28.94 5.03
C PRO A 462 27.34 -29.96 4.99
N LYS A 463 26.66 -30.17 6.13
CA LYS A 463 25.53 -31.11 6.20
C LYS A 463 24.33 -30.63 5.38
N VAL A 464 24.04 -29.33 5.42
CA VAL A 464 22.93 -28.72 4.67
C VAL A 464 23.28 -28.65 3.19
N ALA A 465 24.50 -28.26 2.86
CA ALA A 465 24.96 -28.17 1.47
C ALA A 465 24.92 -29.53 0.76
N GLU A 466 25.37 -30.60 1.43
CA GLU A 466 25.26 -31.97 0.93
C GLU A 466 23.80 -32.37 0.73
N ALA A 467 22.91 -32.07 1.69
CA ALA A 467 21.48 -32.38 1.57
C ALA A 467 20.82 -31.64 0.39
N VAL A 468 21.17 -30.37 0.15
CA VAL A 468 20.68 -29.59 -1.01
C VAL A 468 21.21 -30.17 -2.32
N GLN A 469 22.48 -30.56 -2.37
CA GLN A 469 23.06 -31.19 -3.55
C GLN A 469 22.34 -32.50 -3.90
N GLU A 470 22.11 -33.37 -2.91
CA GLU A 470 21.34 -34.60 -3.12
C GLU A 470 19.88 -34.32 -3.52
N PHE A 471 19.25 -33.32 -2.92
CA PHE A 471 17.90 -32.89 -3.27
C PHE A 471 17.79 -32.48 -4.74
N LEU A 472 18.72 -31.66 -5.25
CA LEU A 472 18.73 -31.21 -6.64
C LEU A 472 19.15 -32.31 -7.63
N THR A 473 20.11 -33.17 -7.27
CA THR A 473 20.70 -34.12 -8.22
C THR A 473 20.06 -35.51 -8.20
N LYS A 474 19.52 -35.94 -7.06
CA LYS A 474 18.96 -37.30 -6.87
C LYS A 474 17.44 -37.32 -6.70
N GLN A 475 16.84 -36.23 -6.23
CA GLN A 475 15.41 -36.19 -5.90
C GLN A 475 14.59 -35.32 -6.87
N ASP A 476 15.25 -34.76 -7.89
CA ASP A 476 14.64 -33.88 -8.86
C ASP A 476 13.91 -32.68 -8.23
N GLY A 477 14.46 -32.19 -7.12
CA GLY A 477 13.84 -31.17 -6.29
C GLY A 477 13.79 -29.80 -6.96
N LEU A 478 12.78 -29.01 -6.61
CA LEU A 478 12.65 -27.62 -7.02
C LEU A 478 13.01 -26.66 -5.88
N MET A 479 13.60 -25.51 -6.21
CA MET A 479 13.84 -24.45 -5.22
C MET A 479 13.26 -23.12 -5.70
N LEU A 480 12.61 -22.41 -4.79
CA LEU A 480 12.08 -21.06 -5.01
C LEU A 480 12.64 -20.12 -3.94
N GLY A 481 13.08 -18.94 -4.34
CA GLY A 481 13.49 -17.88 -3.43
C GLY A 481 12.88 -16.56 -3.85
N ILE A 482 12.16 -15.93 -2.92
CA ILE A 482 11.49 -14.65 -3.16
C ILE A 482 12.08 -13.59 -2.21
N CYS A 483 12.42 -12.42 -2.76
CA CYS A 483 13.01 -11.29 -2.04
C CYS A 483 14.28 -11.73 -1.27
N ASN A 484 14.23 -11.84 0.07
CA ASN A 484 15.33 -12.35 0.90
C ASN A 484 15.75 -13.78 0.52
N GLY A 485 14.81 -14.61 0.06
CA GLY A 485 15.11 -15.92 -0.50
C GLY A 485 15.93 -15.84 -1.79
N PHE A 486 15.63 -14.90 -2.70
CA PHE A 486 16.43 -14.71 -3.92
C PHE A 486 17.84 -14.23 -3.57
N GLN A 487 17.96 -13.29 -2.63
CA GLN A 487 19.24 -12.84 -2.10
C GLN A 487 20.07 -14.00 -1.52
N ALA A 488 19.43 -14.96 -0.83
CA ALA A 488 20.12 -16.16 -0.37
C ALA A 488 20.57 -17.05 -1.54
N LEU A 489 19.67 -17.35 -2.49
CA LEU A 489 19.95 -18.22 -3.63
C LEU A 489 21.12 -17.70 -4.49
N ILE A 490 21.15 -16.39 -4.76
CA ILE A 490 22.21 -15.80 -5.59
C ILE A 490 23.55 -15.79 -4.86
N LYS A 491 23.57 -15.49 -3.55
CA LYS A 491 24.79 -15.55 -2.72
C LYS A 491 25.34 -16.96 -2.56
N LEU A 492 24.49 -17.97 -2.64
CA LEU A 492 24.89 -19.38 -2.61
C LEU A 492 25.41 -19.88 -3.97
N GLY A 493 25.18 -19.14 -5.06
CA GLY A 493 25.45 -19.61 -6.43
C GLY A 493 24.37 -20.54 -7.01
N LEU A 494 23.32 -20.86 -6.24
CA LEU A 494 22.21 -21.70 -6.69
C LEU A 494 21.51 -21.09 -7.92
N VAL A 495 21.40 -19.77 -7.96
CA VAL A 495 21.18 -19.03 -9.22
C VAL A 495 22.42 -18.19 -9.50
N PRO A 496 22.93 -18.16 -10.74
CA PRO A 496 22.42 -18.86 -11.92
C PRO A 496 22.94 -20.30 -12.11
N TYR A 497 23.77 -20.84 -11.21
CA TYR A 497 24.58 -22.03 -11.53
C TYR A 497 23.95 -23.38 -11.20
N GLY A 498 22.95 -23.44 -10.32
CA GLY A 498 22.25 -24.67 -9.94
C GLY A 498 22.92 -25.48 -8.82
N GLU A 499 23.98 -24.97 -8.20
CA GLU A 499 24.67 -25.63 -7.09
C GLU A 499 25.24 -24.60 -6.11
N ILE A 500 25.46 -25.04 -4.87
CA ILE A 500 26.14 -24.20 -3.85
C ILE A 500 27.62 -24.13 -4.19
N ARG A 501 28.16 -22.92 -4.35
CA ARG A 501 29.58 -22.69 -4.65
C ARG A 501 30.06 -21.36 -4.09
N GLU A 502 31.38 -21.21 -4.04
CA GLU A 502 32.02 -19.92 -3.79
C GLU A 502 31.75 -18.97 -4.97
N THR A 503 31.38 -17.74 -4.66
CA THR A 503 31.07 -16.71 -5.66
C THR A 503 32.36 -16.03 -6.13
N SER A 504 32.58 -15.98 -7.44
CA SER A 504 33.64 -15.17 -8.06
C SER A 504 33.31 -13.68 -8.02
N GLU A 505 34.32 -12.83 -8.22
CA GLU A 505 34.13 -11.36 -8.31
C GLU A 505 33.15 -10.95 -9.43
N ASP A 506 33.14 -11.69 -10.54
CA ASP A 506 32.24 -11.45 -11.68
C ASP A 506 30.83 -12.06 -11.51
N ALA A 507 30.54 -12.73 -10.39
CA ALA A 507 29.26 -13.37 -10.19
C ALA A 507 28.13 -12.32 -10.14
N PRO A 508 26.96 -12.60 -10.75
CA PRO A 508 25.82 -11.70 -10.63
C PRO A 508 25.39 -11.62 -9.16
N THR A 509 24.89 -10.47 -8.74
CA THR A 509 24.50 -10.22 -7.35
C THR A 509 23.31 -9.28 -7.24
N LEU A 510 22.81 -9.14 -6.02
CA LEU A 510 21.81 -8.15 -5.63
C LEU A 510 22.44 -7.14 -4.67
N THR A 511 22.12 -5.86 -4.87
CA THR A 511 22.66 -4.76 -4.06
C THR A 511 21.62 -3.65 -3.86
N TYR A 512 22.02 -2.56 -3.20
CA TYR A 512 21.18 -1.41 -2.89
C TYR A 512 20.45 -0.87 -4.13
N ASN A 513 19.17 -0.56 -3.95
CA ASN A 513 18.37 0.16 -4.94
C ASN A 513 19.04 1.51 -5.26
N ASN A 514 18.89 1.99 -6.51
CA ASN A 514 19.45 3.28 -6.93
C ASN A 514 18.99 4.48 -6.07
N ILE A 515 17.79 4.42 -5.48
CA ILE A 515 17.24 5.47 -4.61
C ILE A 515 17.85 5.49 -3.20
N GLY A 516 18.64 4.47 -2.83
CA GLY A 516 19.32 4.39 -1.53
C GLY A 516 18.39 4.16 -0.33
N ARG A 517 17.16 3.66 -0.56
CA ARG A 517 16.19 3.33 0.50
C ARG A 517 15.31 2.16 0.10
N HIS A 518 14.62 1.59 1.10
CA HIS A 518 13.52 0.67 0.90
C HIS A 518 12.39 1.28 0.06
N GLN A 519 11.80 0.48 -0.82
CA GLN A 519 10.62 0.81 -1.62
C GLN A 519 9.57 -0.30 -1.54
N SER A 520 8.33 0.11 -1.29
CA SER A 520 7.12 -0.71 -1.20
C SER A 520 6.06 -0.16 -2.16
N LYS A 521 5.78 -0.90 -3.23
CA LYS A 521 4.79 -0.53 -4.26
C LYS A 521 4.41 -1.74 -5.12
N ILE A 522 3.46 -1.57 -6.04
CA ILE A 522 3.18 -2.56 -7.07
C ILE A 522 3.93 -2.18 -8.35
N VAL A 523 4.53 -3.15 -9.02
CA VAL A 523 5.26 -2.97 -10.28
C VAL A 523 4.75 -3.93 -11.33
N ARG A 524 4.92 -3.58 -12.61
CA ARG A 524 4.56 -4.44 -13.72
C ARG A 524 5.79 -5.24 -14.14
N THR A 525 5.65 -6.57 -14.14
CA THR A 525 6.68 -7.50 -14.61
C THR A 525 6.18 -8.22 -15.84
N ARG A 526 7.09 -8.56 -16.75
CA ARG A 526 6.84 -9.34 -17.96
C ARG A 526 7.60 -10.66 -17.88
N VAL A 527 6.96 -11.77 -18.25
CA VAL A 527 7.61 -13.07 -18.42
C VAL A 527 8.54 -13.01 -19.62
N ALA A 528 9.85 -13.16 -19.39
CA ALA A 528 10.89 -13.15 -20.42
C ALA A 528 11.24 -14.56 -20.91
N SER A 529 11.06 -15.58 -20.06
CA SER A 529 11.36 -16.98 -20.39
C SER A 529 10.36 -17.92 -19.73
N ASN A 530 9.82 -18.86 -20.49
CA ASN A 530 8.97 -19.96 -19.98
C ASN A 530 9.73 -21.29 -19.88
N LYS A 531 11.08 -21.26 -19.90
CA LYS A 531 11.94 -22.45 -19.80
C LYS A 531 11.82 -23.19 -18.46
N SER A 532 11.49 -22.47 -17.39
CA SER A 532 11.47 -23.00 -16.04
C SER A 532 10.18 -23.77 -15.74
N PRO A 533 10.23 -24.91 -15.01
CA PRO A 533 9.04 -25.58 -14.51
C PRO A 533 8.13 -24.65 -13.69
N TRP A 534 8.69 -23.64 -13.05
CA TRP A 534 7.96 -22.61 -12.30
C TRP A 534 7.11 -21.67 -13.15
N LEU A 535 7.29 -21.66 -14.47
CA LEU A 535 6.63 -20.75 -15.41
C LEU A 535 5.92 -21.49 -16.55
N THR A 536 5.59 -22.78 -16.36
CA THR A 536 4.92 -23.61 -17.38
C THR A 536 3.46 -23.23 -17.62
N ARG A 537 2.85 -22.47 -16.71
CA ARG A 537 1.48 -21.94 -16.86
C ARG A 537 1.45 -20.48 -17.28
N THR A 538 2.55 -19.95 -17.79
CA THR A 538 2.64 -18.60 -18.35
C THR A 538 3.20 -18.65 -19.77
N GLU A 539 2.92 -17.61 -20.54
CA GLU A 539 3.46 -17.38 -21.87
C GLU A 539 4.49 -16.25 -21.84
N VAL A 540 5.49 -16.33 -22.73
CA VAL A 540 6.46 -15.25 -22.90
C VAL A 540 5.74 -14.01 -23.39
N GLY A 541 5.84 -12.91 -22.64
CA GLY A 541 5.07 -11.69 -22.89
C GLY A 541 3.99 -11.42 -21.85
N ASP A 542 3.56 -12.42 -21.08
CA ASP A 542 2.56 -12.22 -20.04
C ASP A 542 3.02 -11.17 -19.03
N THR A 543 2.11 -10.28 -18.65
CA THR A 543 2.39 -9.18 -17.73
C THR A 543 1.60 -9.28 -16.45
N HIS A 544 2.26 -9.03 -15.33
CA HIS A 544 1.67 -9.15 -14.00
C HIS A 544 2.01 -7.94 -13.13
N SER A 545 1.06 -7.51 -12.32
CA SER A 545 1.18 -6.48 -11.29
C SER A 545 1.61 -7.15 -9.98
N ILE A 546 2.89 -7.02 -9.63
CA ILE A 546 3.53 -7.72 -8.52
C ILE A 546 3.93 -6.77 -7.41
N ALA A 547 3.70 -7.16 -6.16
CA ALA A 547 4.17 -6.41 -5.00
C ALA A 547 5.70 -6.49 -4.87
N ILE A 548 6.35 -5.36 -4.62
CA ILE A 548 7.74 -5.31 -4.19
C ILE A 548 7.84 -4.64 -2.83
N SER A 549 8.78 -5.11 -2.01
CA SER A 549 9.12 -4.49 -0.73
C SER A 549 10.58 -4.82 -0.37
N HIS A 550 11.53 -4.01 -0.84
CA HIS A 550 12.96 -4.25 -0.62
C HIS A 550 13.81 -2.98 -0.69
N GLY A 551 14.94 -2.97 0.02
CA GLY A 551 16.00 -1.95 -0.09
C GLY A 551 17.22 -2.39 -0.91
N GLU A 552 17.44 -3.70 -1.03
CA GLU A 552 18.60 -4.31 -1.70
C GLU A 552 18.16 -5.28 -2.82
N GLY A 553 17.38 -4.79 -3.78
CA GLY A 553 16.83 -5.61 -4.87
C GLY A 553 17.49 -5.43 -6.22
N LYS A 554 18.52 -4.59 -6.34
CA LYS A 554 19.11 -4.24 -7.64
C LYS A 554 19.96 -5.39 -8.17
N PHE A 555 19.53 -6.02 -9.25
CA PHE A 555 20.32 -7.00 -9.98
C PHE A 555 21.45 -6.34 -10.76
N VAL A 556 22.67 -6.82 -10.54
CA VAL A 556 23.89 -6.36 -11.21
C VAL A 556 24.67 -7.55 -11.72
N ALA A 557 25.10 -7.46 -12.98
CA ALA A 557 25.99 -8.41 -13.63
C ALA A 557 26.81 -7.68 -14.70
N ASN A 558 28.00 -8.19 -15.01
CA ASN A 558 28.78 -7.68 -16.13
C ASN A 558 28.17 -8.12 -17.48
N GLU A 559 28.61 -7.49 -18.57
CA GLU A 559 28.03 -7.70 -19.91
C GLU A 559 28.23 -9.14 -20.44
N GLU A 560 29.34 -9.80 -20.09
CA GLU A 560 29.59 -11.18 -20.51
C GLU A 560 28.63 -12.16 -19.82
N VAL A 561 28.44 -11.99 -18.51
CA VAL A 561 27.48 -12.77 -17.72
C VAL A 561 26.06 -12.51 -18.23
N MET A 562 25.69 -11.25 -18.51
CA MET A 562 24.39 -10.92 -19.06
C MET A 562 24.11 -11.65 -20.38
N LYS A 563 25.06 -11.62 -21.32
CA LYS A 563 24.93 -12.33 -22.60
C LYS A 563 24.73 -13.84 -22.40
N GLN A 564 25.46 -14.45 -21.47
CA GLN A 564 25.30 -15.87 -21.15
C GLN A 564 23.91 -16.16 -20.56
N LEU A 565 23.44 -15.37 -19.61
CA LEU A 565 22.12 -15.54 -19.00
C LEU A 565 20.99 -15.41 -20.03
N ILE A 566 21.09 -14.43 -20.93
CA ILE A 566 20.13 -14.22 -22.03
C ILE A 566 20.14 -15.41 -22.99
N ALA A 567 21.32 -15.81 -23.48
CA ALA A 567 21.46 -16.92 -24.42
C ALA A 567 20.95 -18.25 -23.84
N ASN A 568 21.12 -18.45 -22.52
CA ASN A 568 20.65 -19.64 -21.81
C ASN A 568 19.17 -19.58 -21.42
N GLY A 569 18.46 -18.48 -21.70
CA GLY A 569 17.07 -18.30 -21.32
C GLY A 569 16.85 -18.22 -19.80
N GLN A 570 17.84 -17.75 -19.04
CA GLN A 570 17.83 -17.70 -17.58
C GLN A 570 17.24 -16.42 -17.01
N ILE A 571 16.96 -15.43 -17.85
CA ILE A 571 16.20 -14.24 -17.45
C ILE A 571 14.72 -14.63 -17.43
N ALA A 572 14.14 -14.75 -16.24
CA ALA A 572 12.79 -15.25 -16.05
C ALA A 572 11.76 -14.13 -16.26
N THR A 573 12.03 -12.95 -15.69
CA THR A 573 11.10 -11.82 -15.67
C THR A 573 11.85 -10.48 -15.77
N GLN A 574 11.25 -9.50 -16.44
CA GLN A 574 11.74 -8.12 -16.53
C GLN A 574 10.72 -7.12 -15.96
N TYR A 575 11.17 -6.05 -15.31
CA TYR A 575 10.34 -4.88 -15.04
C TYR A 575 10.01 -4.15 -16.35
N VAL A 576 8.75 -3.75 -16.53
CA VAL A 576 8.28 -3.10 -17.77
C VAL A 576 7.36 -1.91 -17.50
N ASP A 577 7.32 -0.99 -18.44
CA ASP A 577 6.34 0.11 -18.48
C ASP A 577 4.95 -0.37 -18.91
N TYR A 578 3.99 0.56 -19.05
CA TYR A 578 2.63 0.25 -19.47
C TYR A 578 2.52 -0.19 -20.94
N ASP A 579 3.53 0.09 -21.76
CA ASP A 579 3.63 -0.36 -23.15
C ASP A 579 4.39 -1.71 -23.25
N ASN A 580 4.66 -2.34 -22.09
CA ASN A 580 5.38 -3.61 -21.92
C ASN A 580 6.86 -3.56 -22.34
N ASN A 581 7.45 -2.37 -22.41
CA ASN A 581 8.87 -2.21 -22.70
C ASN A 581 9.69 -2.21 -21.40
N PRO A 582 10.81 -2.95 -21.34
CA PRO A 582 11.74 -2.83 -20.22
C PRO A 582 12.35 -1.43 -20.14
N THR A 583 12.52 -0.90 -18.94
CA THR A 583 12.96 0.49 -18.73
C THR A 583 13.85 0.65 -17.49
N TYR A 584 14.66 1.71 -17.49
CA TYR A 584 15.43 2.18 -16.34
C TYR A 584 14.69 3.26 -15.54
N ASP A 585 13.49 3.63 -15.96
CA ASP A 585 12.65 4.54 -15.20
C ASP A 585 12.24 3.89 -13.87
N ILE A 586 12.57 4.57 -12.77
CA ILE A 586 12.28 4.14 -11.40
C ILE A 586 10.78 3.95 -11.13
N GLU A 587 9.90 4.60 -11.91
CA GLU A 587 8.47 4.35 -11.79
C GLU A 587 8.10 2.89 -12.07
N PHE A 588 8.89 2.20 -12.92
CA PHE A 588 8.63 0.81 -13.33
C PHE A 588 9.71 -0.17 -12.89
N ASN A 589 10.98 0.26 -12.88
CA ASN A 589 12.15 -0.49 -12.40
C ASN A 589 12.66 0.15 -11.10
N PRO A 590 12.06 -0.20 -9.94
CA PRO A 590 12.24 0.53 -8.68
C PRO A 590 13.68 0.45 -8.16
N ASN A 591 14.34 -0.69 -8.33
CA ASN A 591 15.70 -0.90 -7.85
C ASN A 591 16.78 -0.46 -8.83
N GLY A 592 16.45 -0.25 -10.11
CA GLY A 592 17.40 0.10 -11.16
C GLY A 592 18.25 -1.09 -11.64
N SER A 593 17.66 -2.29 -11.66
CA SER A 593 18.32 -3.52 -12.09
C SER A 593 18.82 -3.44 -13.54
N CYS A 594 20.01 -3.98 -13.80
CA CYS A 594 20.58 -4.12 -15.14
C CYS A 594 19.62 -4.90 -16.05
N TYR A 595 19.43 -4.43 -17.29
CA TYR A 595 18.48 -5.01 -18.26
C TYR A 595 17.04 -5.15 -17.72
N ALA A 596 16.69 -4.35 -16.69
CA ALA A 596 15.43 -4.43 -15.96
C ALA A 596 15.12 -5.85 -15.43
N VAL A 597 16.13 -6.66 -15.12
CA VAL A 597 15.93 -8.03 -14.60
C VAL A 597 15.24 -7.98 -13.24
N GLU A 598 14.15 -8.74 -13.10
CA GLU A 598 13.41 -8.89 -11.85
C GLU A 598 13.64 -10.27 -11.21
N GLY A 599 13.78 -11.30 -12.04
CA GLY A 599 14.02 -12.67 -11.59
C GLY A 599 14.83 -13.48 -12.60
N ILE A 600 15.57 -14.46 -12.09
CA ILE A 600 16.43 -15.36 -12.87
C ILE A 600 16.27 -16.81 -12.43
N THR A 601 16.74 -17.74 -13.27
CA THR A 601 16.74 -19.17 -12.94
C THR A 601 18.13 -19.80 -12.95
N SER A 602 18.25 -20.99 -12.36
CA SER A 602 19.37 -21.90 -12.65
C SER A 602 19.40 -22.28 -14.13
N LEU A 603 20.54 -22.79 -14.61
CA LEU A 603 20.72 -23.21 -16.01
C LEU A 603 19.68 -24.26 -16.45
N ASP A 604 19.36 -25.20 -15.55
CA ASP A 604 18.33 -26.21 -15.77
C ASP A 604 16.90 -25.71 -15.51
N GLY A 605 16.73 -24.50 -14.98
CA GLY A 605 15.44 -23.88 -14.68
C GLY A 605 14.78 -24.31 -13.38
N ARG A 606 15.28 -25.32 -12.65
CA ARG A 606 14.62 -25.89 -11.44
C ARG A 606 14.69 -24.98 -10.22
N ILE A 607 15.63 -24.03 -10.21
CA ILE A 607 15.75 -23.01 -9.18
C ILE A 607 15.29 -21.67 -9.74
N LEU A 608 14.36 -21.01 -9.08
CA LEU A 608 13.87 -19.67 -9.43
C LEU A 608 14.12 -18.68 -8.29
N GLY A 609 14.80 -17.59 -8.61
CA GLY A 609 14.98 -16.45 -7.72
C GLY A 609 14.28 -15.21 -8.29
N LYS A 610 13.53 -14.47 -7.46
CA LYS A 610 12.90 -13.20 -7.86
C LYS A 610 12.70 -12.22 -6.70
N MET A 611 12.59 -10.93 -7.01
CA MET A 611 12.42 -9.88 -5.99
C MET A 611 10.95 -9.57 -5.68
N GLY A 612 10.08 -9.69 -6.66
CA GLY A 612 8.65 -9.49 -6.57
C GLY A 612 7.98 -10.62 -5.79
N HIS A 613 7.08 -10.25 -4.90
CA HIS A 613 6.35 -11.15 -4.03
C HIS A 613 5.11 -11.73 -4.71
N SER A 614 5.29 -12.80 -5.46
CA SER A 614 4.21 -13.54 -6.13
C SER A 614 3.25 -14.22 -5.14
N GLU A 615 3.67 -14.44 -3.89
CA GLU A 615 2.85 -15.00 -2.82
C GLU A 615 1.85 -14.00 -2.23
N ARG A 616 2.08 -12.68 -2.39
CA ARG A 616 1.28 -11.61 -1.78
C ARG A 616 0.02 -11.29 -2.59
N VAL A 617 -0.77 -12.32 -2.89
CA VAL A 617 -1.97 -12.24 -3.73
C VAL A 617 -3.15 -12.97 -3.08
N GLY A 618 -4.37 -12.57 -3.42
CA GLY A 618 -5.58 -13.20 -2.90
C GLY A 618 -6.85 -12.49 -3.34
N GLU A 619 -8.00 -13.07 -3.02
CA GLU A 619 -9.29 -12.44 -3.32
C GLU A 619 -9.42 -11.10 -2.59
N HIS A 620 -9.77 -10.05 -3.34
CA HIS A 620 -9.88 -8.66 -2.88
C HIS A 620 -8.58 -8.04 -2.31
N VAL A 621 -7.43 -8.70 -2.44
CA VAL A 621 -6.13 -8.13 -2.06
C VAL A 621 -5.69 -7.13 -3.13
N ILE A 622 -5.18 -5.98 -2.71
CA ILE A 622 -4.71 -4.86 -3.55
C ILE A 622 -5.70 -4.48 -4.66
N LYS A 623 -7.00 -4.42 -4.32
CA LYS A 623 -8.12 -4.25 -5.26
C LYS A 623 -8.12 -2.91 -6.01
N ASN A 624 -7.45 -1.91 -5.45
CA ASN A 624 -7.30 -0.58 -6.07
C ASN A 624 -6.15 -0.50 -7.07
N ILE A 625 -5.51 -1.63 -7.39
CA ILE A 625 -4.46 -1.73 -8.41
C ILE A 625 -4.93 -2.63 -9.55
N LEU A 626 -4.84 -2.12 -10.77
CA LEU A 626 -5.23 -2.84 -11.98
C LEU A 626 -4.17 -3.89 -12.40
N GLY A 627 -4.61 -4.85 -13.21
CA GLY A 627 -3.76 -5.90 -13.79
C GLY A 627 -3.85 -7.24 -13.08
N GLU A 628 -3.50 -8.29 -13.82
CA GLU A 628 -3.34 -9.67 -13.32
C GLU A 628 -2.20 -9.71 -12.30
N LYS A 629 -2.37 -10.43 -11.20
CA LYS A 629 -1.42 -10.47 -10.07
C LYS A 629 -0.80 -11.84 -9.90
N ASP A 630 -1.44 -12.89 -10.42
CA ASP A 630 -1.05 -14.26 -10.20
C ASP A 630 -0.21 -14.79 -11.37
N GLN A 631 1.09 -15.01 -11.12
CA GLN A 631 2.04 -15.58 -12.09
C GLN A 631 1.95 -17.11 -12.20
N LYS A 632 1.05 -17.76 -11.45
CA LYS A 632 0.89 -19.21 -11.43
C LYS A 632 2.13 -20.00 -11.04
N ILE A 633 3.07 -19.36 -10.33
CA ILE A 633 4.36 -19.95 -9.95
C ILE A 633 4.16 -21.16 -9.02
N PHE A 634 3.27 -21.01 -8.03
CA PHE A 634 3.01 -22.05 -7.05
C PHE A 634 2.29 -23.25 -7.68
N GLU A 635 1.24 -23.02 -8.49
CA GLU A 635 0.57 -24.13 -9.20
C GLU A 635 1.49 -24.82 -10.21
N SER A 636 2.38 -24.07 -10.87
CA SER A 636 3.35 -24.65 -11.81
C SER A 636 4.37 -25.53 -11.09
N GLY A 637 4.92 -25.04 -9.97
CA GLY A 637 5.86 -25.81 -9.15
C GLY A 637 5.28 -27.09 -8.55
N VAL A 638 4.01 -27.05 -8.11
CA VAL A 638 3.33 -28.26 -7.62
C VAL A 638 3.07 -29.26 -8.74
N LYS A 639 2.58 -28.79 -9.89
CA LYS A 639 2.26 -29.62 -11.05
C LYS A 639 3.49 -30.29 -11.69
N TYR A 640 4.68 -29.77 -11.44
CA TYR A 640 5.93 -30.41 -11.88
C TYR A 640 6.01 -31.90 -11.46
N PHE A 641 5.44 -32.25 -10.30
CA PHE A 641 5.46 -33.59 -9.74
C PHE A 641 4.24 -34.46 -10.10
N GLY A 642 3.43 -34.06 -11.08
CA GLY A 642 2.26 -34.82 -11.57
C GLY A 642 0.95 -34.38 -10.95
#